data_AF-A0A9P7TQP5-F1
#
_entry.id   AF-A0A9P7TQP5-F1
#
_cell.length_a   1.000
_cell.length_b   1.000
_cell.length_c   1.000
_cell.angle_alpha   90.00
_cell.angle_beta   90.00
_cell.angle_gamma   90.00
#
_symmetry.space_group_name_H-M   'P 1'
#
loop_
_entity.id
_entity.type
_entity.pdbx_description
1 polymer ?
#
loop_
_entity_poly.entity_id
_entity_poly.type
_entity_poly.pdbx_seq_one_letter_code
_entity_poly.pdbx_strand_id
1 'polypeptide(L)'
;MAGNNQDWKHEEDDEEDQALDETSYKDQKDAIIMAIDVSDSMLKPPPPSNSKKADQDSPLEAALKCAYHLMEQRIISNPKDMMGILLFGTEKTKFHNEESGRGGLGYPNCYLFTDLDVPSAGDVKALKSLIEEGEDEEKVLTPSKEPAIMSNVLFCANQIFTTKAANFGSRRLFIITDNDDPHPEDKAAASAAAVRAKDLYDLGITIDLFPISHHDSKFEFSKFYDDIVYRDPVAEANMTAVPFSKSGDGLSLLSSLVSNINSKQTPKRSMFSNLPFEIAPGLRIAVKGYNILHRQTPARTCYIWLDGETPQLARGETTRLAEDSTRTVEKGEIKKAYKFGGEYVYFTPEEQKMLRDFGSPIIRIIGFKPRKLLPVWASVKKSTFIFPSEEDYVGSSRVFTALWQKLIKDDKIGLAWCVVRSNAQPMLAAIIPSRDGSDEDSGTPFLPAGLWIYPLPFADDLREIKTTSHITRSTDELTTKMRTIVQQLQLPKAMYNPMKYPNPALQWHYRILKALALDEEVPEEPDDATKPKSRAISKRAGGYLEEWSGKLEQDAGSASSAKELKREIEDDGFDQPTKKRRVAASEQHNPSSMSVAALREAIESGNIMKMTVAQLRDVAGSKGINTAGKKAVLVDKIETWLDENQ
;
A
#
# COMPACT_ATOMS: atom_id res chain seq x y z
N MET A 1 -34.82 -30.16 8.67
CA MET A 1 -33.60 -30.52 7.93
C MET A 1 -33.53 -29.60 6.72
N ALA A 2 -32.79 -28.50 6.84
CA ALA A 2 -32.58 -27.56 5.75
C ALA A 2 -31.23 -27.90 5.12
N GLY A 3 -31.23 -28.09 3.80
CA GLY A 3 -30.08 -28.50 3.02
C GLY A 3 -28.91 -27.52 3.16
N ASN A 4 -27.74 -28.08 3.44
CA ASN A 4 -26.47 -27.39 3.50
C ASN A 4 -26.05 -27.03 2.05
N ASN A 5 -26.61 -25.94 1.49
CA ASN A 5 -26.30 -25.51 0.13
C ASN A 5 -24.87 -24.92 0.12
N GLN A 6 -23.91 -25.65 -0.43
CA GLN A 6 -22.50 -25.26 -0.53
C GLN A 6 -22.27 -24.27 -1.68
N ASP A 7 -23.02 -23.16 -1.72
CA ASP A 7 -22.94 -22.13 -2.78
C ASP A 7 -21.60 -21.35 -2.80
N TRP A 8 -20.76 -21.52 -1.78
CA TRP A 8 -19.45 -20.84 -1.68
C TRP A 8 -18.31 -21.61 -2.34
N LYS A 9 -18.54 -22.85 -2.81
CA LYS A 9 -17.57 -23.61 -3.61
C LYS A 9 -17.65 -23.16 -5.07
N HIS A 10 -17.14 -21.97 -5.38
CA HIS A 10 -16.83 -21.65 -6.76
C HIS A 10 -15.66 -22.54 -7.24
N GLU A 11 -15.89 -23.30 -8.32
CA GLU A 11 -14.87 -24.06 -9.04
C GLU A 11 -13.96 -23.11 -9.83
N GLU A 12 -13.18 -22.28 -9.13
CA GLU A 12 -12.04 -21.58 -9.75
C GLU A 12 -10.79 -22.43 -9.51
N ASP A 13 -10.42 -23.21 -10.53
CA ASP A 13 -9.17 -23.98 -10.62
C ASP A 13 -7.98 -23.05 -10.87
N ASP A 14 -7.64 -22.22 -9.88
CA ASP A 14 -6.44 -21.39 -9.87
C ASP A 14 -5.35 -22.07 -9.00
N GLU A 15 -4.63 -23.01 -9.61
CA GLU A 15 -3.49 -23.71 -9.01
C GLU A 15 -2.11 -23.12 -9.36
N GLU A 16 -2.03 -21.92 -9.94
CA GLU A 16 -0.75 -21.25 -10.18
C GLU A 16 -0.51 -20.10 -9.18
N ASP A 17 0.63 -20.23 -8.48
CA ASP A 17 1.27 -19.31 -7.54
C ASP A 17 0.60 -18.98 -6.19
N GLN A 18 1.36 -19.26 -5.12
CA GLN A 18 1.05 -18.93 -3.71
C GLN A 18 1.54 -17.55 -3.29
N ALA A 19 2.18 -16.79 -4.19
CA ALA A 19 2.01 -15.35 -4.15
C ALA A 19 0.62 -15.12 -4.74
N LEU A 20 -0.20 -14.24 -4.17
CA LEU A 20 -1.30 -13.68 -4.95
C LEU A 20 -0.73 -13.40 -6.34
N ASP A 21 -1.31 -13.94 -7.40
CA ASP A 21 -1.24 -13.23 -8.68
C ASP A 21 -2.02 -11.94 -8.41
N GLU A 22 -1.33 -11.03 -7.72
CA GLU A 22 -1.75 -9.70 -7.31
C GLU A 22 -1.93 -8.83 -8.57
N THR A 23 -1.69 -9.40 -9.74
CA THR A 23 -1.97 -8.91 -11.08
C THR A 23 -3.23 -9.53 -11.70
N SER A 24 -3.80 -10.60 -11.14
CA SER A 24 -5.10 -11.19 -11.57
C SER A 24 -6.30 -10.61 -10.82
N TYR A 25 -6.17 -9.41 -10.24
CA TYR A 25 -7.37 -8.61 -9.96
C TYR A 25 -7.95 -8.25 -11.32
N LYS A 26 -9.09 -8.85 -11.71
CA LYS A 26 -9.81 -8.59 -12.98
C LYS A 26 -9.46 -7.20 -13.51
N ASP A 27 -8.65 -7.16 -14.58
CA ASP A 27 -8.27 -5.94 -15.31
C ASP A 27 -9.56 -5.26 -15.80
N GLN A 28 -10.23 -4.52 -14.92
CA GLN A 28 -11.41 -3.75 -15.27
C GLN A 28 -10.90 -2.54 -16.03
N LYS A 29 -10.92 -2.67 -17.36
CA LYS A 29 -10.62 -1.56 -18.26
C LYS A 29 -11.54 -0.40 -17.90
N ASP A 30 -10.93 0.77 -17.82
CA ASP A 30 -11.58 2.00 -17.41
C ASP A 30 -11.55 3.00 -18.58
N ALA A 31 -12.68 3.65 -18.82
CA ALA A 31 -12.86 4.61 -19.90
C ALA A 31 -13.25 5.96 -19.31
N ILE A 32 -12.42 6.99 -19.53
CA ILE A 32 -12.64 8.34 -19.04
C ILE A 32 -12.79 9.32 -20.19
N ILE A 33 -13.79 10.19 -20.11
CA ILE A 33 -13.86 11.40 -20.94
C ILE A 33 -13.67 12.61 -20.03
N MET A 34 -12.68 13.46 -20.32
CA MET A 34 -12.50 14.76 -19.69
C MET A 34 -13.23 15.82 -20.51
N ALA A 35 -14.40 16.23 -20.02
CA ALA A 35 -15.17 17.36 -20.54
C ALA A 35 -14.67 18.66 -19.89
N ILE A 36 -14.00 19.52 -20.67
CA ILE A 36 -13.40 20.77 -20.19
C ILE A 36 -14.17 21.96 -20.78
N ASP A 37 -14.59 22.86 -19.91
CA ASP A 37 -15.29 24.10 -20.28
C ASP A 37 -14.32 25.13 -20.89
N VAL A 38 -14.65 25.61 -22.07
CA VAL A 38 -13.98 26.69 -22.79
C VAL A 38 -14.89 27.90 -22.77
N SER A 39 -14.74 28.72 -21.74
CA SER A 39 -15.50 29.94 -21.51
C SER A 39 -14.59 31.14 -21.30
N ASP A 40 -15.12 32.34 -21.49
CA ASP A 40 -14.38 33.58 -21.20
C ASP A 40 -13.93 33.66 -19.73
N SER A 41 -14.62 33.02 -18.80
CA SER A 41 -14.24 32.98 -17.37
C SER A 41 -13.09 32.00 -17.13
N MET A 42 -13.08 30.85 -17.81
CA MET A 42 -12.02 29.85 -17.74
C MET A 42 -10.70 30.32 -18.36
N LEU A 43 -10.75 31.26 -19.32
CA LEU A 43 -9.58 31.85 -19.97
C LEU A 43 -8.93 32.99 -19.19
N LYS A 44 -9.57 33.52 -18.15
CA LYS A 44 -9.05 34.67 -17.41
C LYS A 44 -7.75 34.30 -16.68
N PRO A 45 -6.66 35.05 -16.90
CA PRO A 45 -5.43 34.80 -16.17
C PRO A 45 -5.62 35.13 -14.67
N PRO A 46 -4.93 34.41 -13.78
CA PRO A 46 -5.01 34.67 -12.36
C PRO A 46 -4.46 36.07 -12.02
N PRO A 47 -4.97 36.71 -10.95
CA PRO A 47 -4.49 38.04 -10.55
C PRO A 47 -3.00 38.01 -10.22
N PRO A 48 -2.23 39.06 -10.62
CA PRO A 48 -0.79 39.07 -10.44
C PRO A 48 -0.42 39.02 -8.95
N SER A 49 0.42 38.05 -8.58
CA SER A 49 0.84 37.82 -7.20
C SER A 49 2.35 37.60 -7.10
N ASN A 50 2.97 38.20 -6.07
CA ASN A 50 4.42 38.12 -5.82
C ASN A 50 4.85 36.79 -5.15
N SER A 51 3.93 35.85 -4.95
CA SER A 51 4.23 34.55 -4.34
C SER A 51 4.75 33.57 -5.38
N LYS A 52 5.85 32.86 -5.08
CA LYS A 52 6.34 31.72 -5.89
C LYS A 52 5.34 30.54 -5.98
N LYS A 53 4.27 30.57 -5.17
CA LYS A 53 3.20 29.57 -5.14
C LYS A 53 1.87 30.11 -5.70
N ALA A 54 1.88 31.32 -6.27
CA ALA A 54 0.69 31.86 -6.92
C ALA A 54 0.39 31.09 -8.21
N ASP A 55 -0.88 31.08 -8.60
CA ASP A 55 -1.28 30.57 -9.90
C ASP A 55 -0.67 31.42 -11.00
N GLN A 56 -0.07 30.74 -11.97
CA GLN A 56 0.45 31.36 -13.20
C GLN A 56 -0.45 31.06 -14.39
N ASP A 57 -1.28 30.02 -14.27
CA ASP A 57 -2.07 29.45 -15.34
C ASP A 57 -3.53 29.88 -15.21
N SER A 58 -4.19 30.11 -16.34
CA SER A 58 -5.65 30.26 -16.36
C SER A 58 -6.35 28.96 -15.91
N PRO A 59 -7.61 29.00 -15.44
CA PRO A 59 -8.37 27.79 -15.13
C PRO A 59 -8.40 26.76 -16.27
N LEU A 60 -8.52 27.22 -17.52
CA LEU A 60 -8.48 26.36 -18.71
C LEU A 60 -7.11 25.71 -18.89
N GLU A 61 -6.03 26.48 -18.80
CA GLU A 61 -4.66 25.95 -18.87
C GLU A 61 -4.38 24.95 -17.74
N ALA A 62 -4.85 25.23 -16.52
CA ALA A 62 -4.73 24.33 -15.39
C ALA A 62 -5.50 23.01 -15.63
N ALA A 63 -6.69 23.07 -16.24
CA ALA A 63 -7.48 21.90 -16.62
C ALA A 63 -6.77 21.07 -17.72
N LEU A 64 -6.23 21.72 -18.75
CA LEU A 64 -5.47 21.06 -19.83
C LEU A 64 -4.17 20.42 -19.31
N LYS A 65 -3.40 21.13 -18.47
CA LYS A 65 -2.22 20.57 -17.79
C LYS A 65 -2.58 19.39 -16.90
N CYS A 66 -3.73 19.45 -16.23
CA CYS A 66 -4.22 18.31 -15.46
C CYS A 66 -4.58 17.11 -16.35
N ALA A 67 -5.22 17.35 -17.50
CA ALA A 67 -5.49 16.30 -18.49
C ALA A 67 -4.20 15.67 -19.03
N TYR A 68 -3.19 16.49 -19.32
CA TYR A 68 -1.87 16.03 -19.75
C TYR A 68 -1.21 15.13 -18.69
N HIS A 69 -1.15 15.59 -17.43
CA HIS A 69 -0.61 14.78 -16.35
C HIS A 69 -1.37 13.47 -16.12
N LEU A 70 -2.70 13.49 -16.25
CA LEU A 70 -3.52 12.29 -16.13
C LEU A 70 -3.23 11.29 -17.27
N MET A 71 -3.07 11.80 -18.49
CA MET A 71 -2.75 11.01 -19.68
C MET A 71 -1.37 10.35 -19.54
N GLU A 72 -0.35 11.10 -19.12
CA GLU A 72 0.99 10.58 -18.81
C GLU A 72 0.92 9.46 -17.77
N GLN A 73 0.21 9.71 -16.67
CA GLN A 73 0.06 8.73 -15.60
C GLN A 73 -0.67 7.47 -16.06
N ARG A 74 -1.65 7.56 -16.97
CA ARG A 74 -2.38 6.39 -17.49
C ARG A 74 -1.51 5.54 -18.40
N ILE A 75 -0.71 6.14 -19.28
CA ILE A 75 0.26 5.40 -20.11
C ILE A 75 1.21 4.58 -19.23
N ILE A 76 1.59 5.15 -18.09
CA ILE A 76 2.50 4.56 -17.11
C ILE A 76 1.83 3.45 -16.28
N SER A 77 0.66 3.75 -15.71
CA SER A 77 0.05 2.93 -14.64
C SER A 77 -1.04 1.98 -15.12
N ASN A 78 -1.74 2.30 -16.20
CA ASN A 78 -2.86 1.50 -16.72
C ASN A 78 -2.96 1.60 -18.26
N PRO A 79 -2.11 0.87 -19.00
CA PRO A 79 -1.98 1.03 -20.46
C PRO A 79 -3.15 0.44 -21.27
N LYS A 80 -4.14 -0.17 -20.62
CA LYS A 80 -5.35 -0.69 -21.28
C LYS A 80 -6.56 0.25 -21.15
N ASP A 81 -6.41 1.33 -20.40
CA ASP A 81 -7.49 2.27 -20.13
C ASP A 81 -7.61 3.29 -21.26
N MET A 82 -8.84 3.70 -21.54
CA MET A 82 -9.14 4.67 -22.58
C MET A 82 -9.34 6.05 -21.98
N MET A 83 -8.84 7.08 -22.65
CA MET A 83 -9.01 8.46 -22.26
C MET A 83 -9.31 9.32 -23.47
N GLY A 84 -10.40 10.10 -23.39
CA GLY A 84 -10.78 11.10 -24.39
C GLY A 84 -10.84 12.50 -23.77
N ILE A 85 -10.67 13.53 -24.61
CA ILE A 85 -10.77 14.94 -24.22
C ILE A 85 -11.85 15.59 -25.08
N LEU A 86 -12.91 16.07 -24.42
CA LEU A 86 -14.02 16.80 -25.03
C LEU A 86 -13.98 18.24 -24.53
N LEU A 87 -13.79 19.19 -25.44
CA LEU A 87 -13.90 20.61 -25.14
C LEU A 87 -15.33 21.04 -25.43
N PHE A 88 -15.95 21.79 -24.53
CA PHE A 88 -17.29 22.34 -24.74
C PHE A 88 -17.31 23.85 -24.51
N GLY A 89 -18.22 24.57 -25.16
CA GLY A 89 -18.21 26.03 -25.17
C GLY A 89 -17.31 26.63 -26.26
N THR A 90 -16.76 25.81 -27.15
CA THR A 90 -15.89 26.25 -28.24
C THR A 90 -16.67 26.86 -29.41
N GLU A 91 -16.09 27.83 -30.12
CA GLU A 91 -16.67 28.38 -31.36
C GLU A 91 -16.75 27.29 -32.45
N LYS A 92 -15.70 26.48 -32.56
CA LYS A 92 -15.66 25.33 -33.48
C LYS A 92 -16.39 24.14 -32.90
N THR A 93 -16.97 23.34 -33.79
CA THR A 93 -17.64 22.07 -33.47
C THR A 93 -16.94 20.96 -34.24
N LYS A 94 -16.60 19.86 -33.57
CA LYS A 94 -15.97 18.68 -34.19
C LYS A 94 -16.38 17.43 -33.44
N PHE A 95 -17.01 16.49 -34.15
CA PHE A 95 -17.43 15.19 -33.61
C PHE A 95 -17.39 14.15 -34.74
N HIS A 96 -16.54 13.12 -34.63
CA HIS A 96 -16.32 11.97 -35.55
C HIS A 96 -16.48 12.20 -37.08
N ASN A 97 -15.42 11.89 -37.88
CA ASN A 97 -15.30 12.04 -39.34
C ASN A 97 -16.58 12.35 -40.14
N GLU A 98 -16.60 13.51 -40.78
CA GLU A 98 -17.55 13.92 -41.84
C GLU A 98 -17.53 12.99 -43.08
N GLU A 99 -16.66 11.98 -43.15
CA GLU A 99 -16.50 11.06 -44.29
C GLU A 99 -17.61 10.00 -44.41
N SER A 100 -18.38 9.74 -43.36
CA SER A 100 -19.59 8.93 -43.49
C SER A 100 -20.73 9.85 -43.93
N GLY A 101 -21.05 9.87 -45.24
CA GLY A 101 -22.05 10.74 -45.90
C GLY A 101 -23.51 10.66 -45.43
N ARG A 102 -23.76 10.56 -44.12
CA ARG A 102 -25.01 10.85 -43.43
C ARG A 102 -24.80 12.15 -42.68
N GLY A 103 -25.47 13.22 -43.13
CA GLY A 103 -25.34 14.58 -42.59
C GLY A 103 -25.16 14.60 -41.08
N GLY A 104 -24.03 15.16 -40.64
CA GLY A 104 -23.58 15.12 -39.26
C GLY A 104 -24.62 15.72 -38.32
N LEU A 105 -24.99 14.95 -37.29
CA LEU A 105 -25.50 15.51 -36.05
C LEU A 105 -24.35 16.25 -35.37
N GLY A 106 -23.98 17.41 -35.90
CA GLY A 106 -23.01 18.29 -35.26
C GLY A 106 -23.60 18.76 -33.94
N TYR A 107 -22.94 18.43 -32.83
CA TYR A 107 -23.32 18.94 -31.52
C TYR A 107 -22.72 20.34 -31.36
N PRO A 108 -23.51 21.41 -31.47
CA PRO A 108 -22.96 22.76 -31.48
C PRO A 108 -22.14 23.01 -30.22
N ASN A 109 -21.01 23.68 -30.40
CA ASN A 109 -20.07 24.08 -29.36
C ASN A 109 -19.45 22.92 -28.59
N CYS A 110 -19.40 21.74 -29.20
CA CYS A 110 -18.66 20.57 -28.69
C CYS A 110 -17.54 20.22 -29.67
N TYR A 111 -16.30 20.20 -29.19
CA TYR A 111 -15.12 19.85 -29.96
C TYR A 111 -14.41 18.65 -29.30
N LEU A 112 -14.44 17.51 -29.98
CA LEU A 112 -13.71 16.32 -29.58
C LEU A 112 -12.23 16.49 -29.97
N PHE A 113 -11.39 16.84 -28.99
CA PHE A 113 -9.96 17.06 -29.19
C PHE A 113 -9.20 15.74 -29.33
N THR A 114 -9.46 14.82 -28.40
CA THR A 114 -8.92 13.45 -28.44
C THR A 114 -10.09 12.48 -28.32
N ASP A 115 -10.23 11.56 -29.27
CA ASP A 115 -11.25 10.52 -29.21
C ASP A 115 -10.98 9.55 -28.05
N LEU A 116 -12.01 8.82 -27.63
CA LEU A 116 -11.87 7.83 -26.56
C LEU A 116 -11.14 6.59 -27.07
N ASP A 117 -9.83 6.54 -26.83
CA ASP A 117 -8.96 5.41 -27.12
C ASP A 117 -7.82 5.30 -26.09
N VAL A 118 -6.98 4.27 -26.20
CA VAL A 118 -5.75 4.14 -25.42
C VAL A 118 -4.80 5.28 -25.80
N PRO A 119 -4.37 6.13 -24.85
CA PRO A 119 -3.52 7.28 -25.16
C PRO A 119 -2.22 6.88 -25.86
N SER A 120 -1.96 7.50 -27.00
CA SER A 120 -0.73 7.33 -27.75
C SER A 120 0.26 8.47 -27.48
N ALA A 121 1.53 8.27 -27.84
CA ALA A 121 2.52 9.34 -27.78
C ALA A 121 2.14 10.55 -28.65
N GLY A 122 1.41 10.33 -29.75
CA GLY A 122 0.88 11.38 -30.61
C GLY A 122 -0.12 12.28 -29.89
N ASP A 123 -1.05 11.68 -29.13
CA ASP A 123 -2.05 12.42 -28.35
C ASP A 123 -1.39 13.27 -27.26
N VAL A 124 -0.36 12.72 -26.61
CA VAL A 124 0.44 13.43 -25.60
C VAL A 124 1.20 14.60 -26.23
N LYS A 125 1.82 14.42 -27.41
CA LYS A 125 2.49 15.50 -28.15
C LYS A 125 1.50 16.60 -28.54
N ALA A 126 0.33 16.24 -29.09
CA ALA A 126 -0.69 17.20 -29.50
C ALA A 126 -1.20 18.04 -28.32
N LEU A 127 -1.46 17.41 -27.17
CA LEU A 127 -1.88 18.13 -25.96
C LEU A 127 -0.75 18.98 -25.39
N LYS A 128 0.50 18.52 -25.46
CA LYS A 128 1.68 19.29 -25.02
C LYS A 128 1.88 20.55 -25.84
N SER A 129 1.82 20.46 -27.17
CA SER A 129 1.94 21.61 -28.07
C SER A 129 0.85 22.67 -27.81
N LEU A 130 -0.39 22.22 -27.54
CA LEU A 130 -1.48 23.12 -27.17
C LEU A 130 -1.22 23.88 -25.86
N ILE A 131 -0.53 23.26 -24.89
CA ILE A 131 -0.29 23.83 -23.56
C ILE A 131 0.98 24.69 -23.51
N GLU A 132 2.09 24.19 -24.06
CA GLU A 132 3.43 24.79 -23.87
C GLU A 132 3.81 25.76 -24.98
N GLU A 133 3.44 25.45 -26.23
CA GLU A 133 3.82 26.23 -27.41
C GLU A 133 2.76 27.29 -27.74
N GLY A 134 1.57 27.18 -27.14
CA GLY A 134 0.42 28.05 -27.43
C GLY A 134 -0.03 27.94 -28.89
N GLU A 135 0.39 26.87 -29.57
CA GLU A 135 0.08 26.57 -30.96
C GLU A 135 -1.35 26.03 -31.05
N ASP A 136 -2.31 26.91 -30.81
CA ASP A 136 -3.70 26.66 -31.17
C ASP A 136 -3.90 27.00 -32.66
N GLU A 137 -3.20 26.27 -33.54
CA GLU A 137 -3.26 26.46 -35.00
C GLU A 137 -4.71 26.39 -35.51
N GLU A 138 -5.52 25.56 -34.85
CA GLU A 138 -6.92 25.38 -35.14
C GLU A 138 -7.86 26.36 -34.38
N LYS A 139 -7.36 27.24 -33.51
CA LYS A 139 -8.17 28.16 -32.68
C LYS A 139 -9.28 27.47 -31.89
N VAL A 140 -9.04 26.23 -31.46
CA VAL A 140 -9.97 25.36 -30.74
C VAL A 140 -10.33 25.93 -29.36
N LEU A 141 -9.42 26.65 -28.71
CA LEU A 141 -9.62 27.25 -27.39
C LEU A 141 -10.38 28.59 -27.45
N THR A 142 -10.90 28.96 -28.63
CA THR A 142 -11.73 30.16 -28.78
C THR A 142 -13.14 29.90 -28.24
N PRO A 143 -13.61 30.68 -27.26
CA PRO A 143 -14.93 30.49 -26.70
C PRO A 143 -16.01 30.94 -27.69
N SER A 144 -17.14 30.23 -27.67
CA SER A 144 -18.34 30.56 -28.43
C SER A 144 -19.04 31.78 -27.83
N LYS A 145 -19.75 32.52 -28.69
CA LYS A 145 -20.65 33.60 -28.26
C LYS A 145 -21.95 33.07 -27.65
N GLU A 146 -22.35 31.86 -28.03
CA GLU A 146 -23.52 31.17 -27.49
C GLU A 146 -23.09 30.18 -26.40
N PRO A 147 -23.83 30.11 -25.27
CA PRO A 147 -23.50 29.21 -24.18
C PRO A 147 -23.64 27.74 -24.60
N ALA A 148 -22.77 26.88 -24.07
CA ALA A 148 -22.84 25.45 -24.35
C ALA A 148 -24.10 24.82 -23.76
N ILE A 149 -24.81 24.04 -24.58
CA ILE A 149 -26.00 23.30 -24.13
C ILE A 149 -25.57 21.99 -23.48
N MET A 150 -25.78 21.86 -22.17
CA MET A 150 -25.32 20.71 -21.39
C MET A 150 -25.96 19.39 -21.82
N SER A 151 -27.20 19.40 -22.31
CA SER A 151 -27.82 18.20 -22.89
C SER A 151 -27.06 17.67 -24.11
N ASN A 152 -26.42 18.55 -24.88
CA ASN A 152 -25.58 18.16 -26.02
C ASN A 152 -24.27 17.56 -25.53
N VAL A 153 -23.60 18.20 -24.56
CA VAL A 153 -22.35 17.69 -23.96
C VAL A 153 -22.54 16.28 -23.38
N LEU A 154 -23.59 16.08 -22.59
CA LEU A 154 -23.91 14.78 -21.99
C LEU A 154 -24.26 13.72 -23.05
N PHE A 155 -24.91 14.13 -24.14
CA PHE A 155 -25.23 13.21 -25.23
C PHE A 155 -24.03 12.86 -26.10
N CYS A 156 -23.13 13.83 -26.37
CA CYS A 156 -21.81 13.57 -26.97
C CYS A 156 -21.08 12.49 -26.19
N ALA A 157 -20.97 12.67 -24.87
CA ALA A 157 -20.32 11.71 -23.99
C ALA A 157 -21.00 10.33 -24.06
N ASN A 158 -22.33 10.28 -24.03
CA ASN A 158 -23.09 9.04 -24.15
C ASN A 158 -22.78 8.30 -25.47
N GLN A 159 -22.76 9.03 -26.59
CA GLN A 159 -22.48 8.44 -27.90
C GLN A 159 -21.05 7.89 -27.98
N ILE A 160 -20.07 8.62 -27.43
CA ILE A 160 -18.68 8.16 -27.37
C ILE A 160 -18.57 6.87 -26.54
N PHE A 161 -19.12 6.86 -25.32
CA PHE A 161 -19.08 5.67 -24.46
C PHE A 161 -19.77 4.46 -25.09
N THR A 162 -20.93 4.67 -25.73
CA THR A 162 -21.69 3.59 -26.36
C THR A 162 -20.98 3.05 -27.61
N THR A 163 -20.26 3.89 -28.34
CA THR A 163 -19.56 3.47 -29.58
C THR A 163 -18.23 2.80 -29.29
N LYS A 164 -17.44 3.33 -28.34
CA LYS A 164 -16.04 2.95 -28.13
C LYS A 164 -15.82 2.08 -26.89
N ALA A 165 -16.65 2.23 -25.86
CA ALA A 165 -16.41 1.64 -24.55
C ALA A 165 -17.62 0.85 -23.99
N ALA A 166 -18.50 0.33 -24.84
CA ALA A 166 -19.68 -0.43 -24.41
C ALA A 166 -19.34 -1.68 -23.57
N ASN A 167 -18.16 -2.28 -23.79
CA ASN A 167 -17.65 -3.43 -23.06
C ASN A 167 -16.81 -3.08 -21.82
N PHE A 168 -16.68 -1.79 -21.48
CA PHE A 168 -15.93 -1.36 -20.31
C PHE A 168 -16.80 -1.39 -19.07
N GLY A 169 -16.31 -2.09 -18.03
CA GLY A 169 -17.01 -2.18 -16.74
C GLY A 169 -16.98 -0.87 -15.95
N SER A 170 -16.08 0.06 -16.26
CA SER A 170 -15.98 1.39 -15.64
C SER A 170 -15.96 2.46 -16.73
N ARG A 171 -16.97 3.33 -16.73
CA ARG A 171 -17.15 4.44 -17.68
C ARG A 171 -17.45 5.72 -16.91
N ARG A 172 -16.64 6.76 -17.10
CA ARG A 172 -16.68 7.95 -16.23
C ARG A 172 -16.50 9.24 -17.00
N LEU A 173 -17.41 10.18 -16.78
CA LEU A 173 -17.38 11.52 -17.36
C LEU A 173 -16.89 12.51 -16.32
N PHE A 174 -15.72 13.12 -16.57
CA PHE A 174 -15.16 14.17 -15.71
C PHE A 174 -15.52 15.52 -16.30
N ILE A 175 -16.30 16.33 -15.57
CA ILE A 175 -16.68 17.68 -15.98
C ILE A 175 -15.82 18.68 -15.20
N ILE A 176 -15.07 19.53 -15.91
CA ILE A 176 -14.24 20.58 -15.32
C ILE A 176 -14.77 21.93 -15.81
N THR A 177 -15.25 22.76 -14.89
CA THR A 177 -15.91 24.04 -15.20
C THR A 177 -15.90 24.96 -13.98
N ASP A 178 -15.97 26.27 -14.22
CA ASP A 178 -16.19 27.31 -13.22
C ASP A 178 -17.63 27.85 -13.22
N ASN A 179 -18.48 27.40 -14.13
CA ASN A 179 -19.87 27.84 -14.28
C ASN A 179 -20.82 26.93 -13.49
N ASP A 180 -21.45 27.48 -12.46
CA ASP A 180 -22.35 26.76 -11.55
C ASP A 180 -23.81 26.72 -12.02
N ASP A 181 -24.18 27.56 -12.99
CA ASP A 181 -25.52 27.61 -13.60
C ASP A 181 -25.42 27.84 -15.12
N PRO A 182 -25.24 26.76 -15.91
CA PRO A 182 -25.09 26.87 -17.35
C PRO A 182 -26.39 27.24 -18.09
N HIS A 183 -27.57 27.13 -17.45
CA HIS A 183 -28.88 27.39 -18.07
C HIS A 183 -29.79 28.26 -17.16
N PRO A 184 -29.36 29.49 -16.78
CA PRO A 184 -30.03 30.27 -15.74
C PRO A 184 -31.46 30.71 -16.12
N GLU A 185 -31.69 30.97 -17.41
CA GLU A 185 -32.99 31.43 -17.93
C GLU A 185 -33.78 30.31 -18.62
N ASP A 186 -33.14 29.20 -19.01
CA ASP A 186 -33.75 28.11 -19.78
C ASP A 186 -33.96 26.84 -18.94
N LYS A 187 -35.10 26.81 -18.24
CA LYS A 187 -35.52 25.63 -17.47
C LYS A 187 -35.73 24.39 -18.32
N ALA A 188 -36.08 24.54 -19.61
CA ALA A 188 -36.29 23.40 -20.49
C ALA A 188 -34.95 22.75 -20.85
N ALA A 189 -33.92 23.55 -21.16
CA ALA A 189 -32.55 23.08 -21.35
C ALA A 189 -31.98 22.42 -20.08
N ALA A 190 -32.23 23.02 -18.91
CA ALA A 190 -31.81 22.44 -17.64
C ALA A 190 -32.46 21.07 -17.38
N SER A 191 -33.78 20.96 -17.58
CA SER A 191 -34.51 19.70 -17.43
C SER A 191 -34.06 18.66 -18.46
N ALA A 192 -33.79 19.06 -19.70
CA ALA A 192 -33.26 18.17 -20.73
C ALA A 192 -31.88 17.62 -20.34
N ALA A 193 -31.00 18.45 -19.76
CA ALA A 193 -29.70 18.00 -19.25
C ALA A 193 -29.86 16.98 -18.10
N ALA A 194 -30.79 17.20 -17.16
CA ALA A 194 -31.08 16.27 -16.08
C ALA A 194 -31.58 14.89 -16.58
N VAL A 195 -32.44 14.89 -17.61
CA VAL A 195 -32.87 13.64 -18.26
C VAL A 195 -31.67 12.91 -18.88
N ARG A 196 -30.79 13.62 -19.60
CA ARG A 196 -29.59 13.00 -20.21
C ARG A 196 -28.58 12.52 -19.18
N ALA A 197 -28.45 13.21 -18.05
CA ALA A 197 -27.62 12.77 -16.93
C ALA A 197 -28.16 11.46 -16.33
N LYS A 198 -29.49 11.34 -16.21
CA LYS A 198 -30.14 10.10 -15.77
C LYS A 198 -29.89 8.95 -16.76
N ASP A 199 -30.01 9.21 -18.06
CA ASP A 199 -29.73 8.20 -19.08
C ASP A 199 -28.30 7.65 -18.96
N LEU A 200 -27.31 8.52 -18.71
CA LEU A 200 -25.93 8.13 -18.44
C LEU A 200 -25.81 7.25 -17.19
N TYR A 201 -26.48 7.63 -16.10
CA TYR A 201 -26.49 6.86 -14.85
C TYR A 201 -27.11 5.47 -15.03
N ASP A 202 -28.26 5.39 -15.71
CA ASP A 202 -28.96 4.13 -16.01
C ASP A 202 -28.10 3.21 -16.90
N LEU A 203 -27.24 3.79 -17.75
CA LEU A 203 -26.24 3.06 -18.53
C LEU A 203 -25.00 2.66 -17.72
N GLY A 204 -24.90 3.02 -16.43
CA GLY A 204 -23.78 2.73 -15.55
C GLY A 204 -22.57 3.65 -15.74
N ILE A 205 -22.76 4.85 -16.30
CA ILE A 205 -21.72 5.87 -16.47
C ILE A 205 -21.76 6.81 -15.26
N THR A 206 -20.62 6.97 -14.58
CA THR A 206 -20.51 7.88 -13.43
C THR A 206 -20.11 9.27 -13.89
N ILE A 207 -20.81 10.31 -13.44
CA ILE A 207 -20.46 11.71 -13.71
C ILE A 207 -19.75 12.28 -12.47
N ASP A 208 -18.51 12.74 -12.65
CA ASP A 208 -17.73 13.40 -11.62
C ASP A 208 -17.50 14.87 -11.99
N LEU A 209 -18.02 15.78 -11.16
CA LEU A 209 -17.79 17.21 -11.31
C LEU A 209 -16.53 17.65 -10.53
N PHE A 210 -15.71 18.45 -11.20
CA PHE A 210 -14.53 19.13 -10.67
C PHE A 210 -14.74 20.64 -10.78
N PRO A 211 -15.45 21.24 -9.81
CA PRO A 211 -15.80 22.64 -9.86
C PRO A 211 -14.59 23.50 -9.52
N ILE A 212 -14.35 24.52 -10.34
CA ILE A 212 -13.35 25.56 -10.10
C ILE A 212 -14.06 26.74 -9.45
N SER A 213 -13.57 27.22 -8.31
CA SER A 213 -14.07 28.48 -7.74
C SER A 213 -13.05 29.59 -7.86
N HIS A 214 -13.53 30.78 -8.21
CA HIS A 214 -12.75 32.00 -8.28
C HIS A 214 -12.62 32.66 -6.90
N HIS A 215 -11.71 33.62 -6.77
CA HIS A 215 -11.56 34.40 -5.54
C HIS A 215 -12.82 35.22 -5.20
N ASP A 216 -13.59 35.64 -6.20
CA ASP A 216 -14.74 36.53 -6.06
C ASP A 216 -16.08 35.81 -5.93
N SER A 217 -16.17 34.53 -6.27
CA SER A 217 -17.42 33.75 -6.25
C SER A 217 -17.20 32.30 -5.81
N LYS A 218 -18.14 31.78 -5.00
CA LYS A 218 -18.17 30.36 -4.63
C LYS A 218 -19.05 29.61 -5.62
N PHE A 219 -18.60 28.44 -6.06
CA PHE A 219 -19.38 27.55 -6.90
C PHE A 219 -20.54 26.93 -6.10
N GLU A 220 -21.77 27.10 -6.56
CA GLU A 220 -22.98 26.60 -5.88
C GLU A 220 -23.60 25.40 -6.61
N PHE A 221 -23.49 24.20 -6.02
CA PHE A 221 -24.03 22.97 -6.63
C PHE A 221 -25.55 22.97 -6.82
N SER A 222 -26.28 23.61 -5.90
CA SER A 222 -27.74 23.59 -5.83
C SER A 222 -28.44 24.32 -6.98
N LYS A 223 -27.71 25.07 -7.80
CA LYS A 223 -28.29 25.78 -8.96
C LYS A 223 -28.61 24.83 -10.11
N PHE A 224 -27.74 23.85 -10.36
CA PHE A 224 -27.84 22.97 -11.53
C PHE A 224 -27.32 21.55 -11.29
N TYR A 225 -26.14 21.40 -10.68
CA TYR A 225 -25.41 20.12 -10.68
C TYR A 225 -25.92 19.08 -9.68
N ASP A 226 -26.74 19.46 -8.70
CA ASP A 226 -27.38 18.49 -7.78
C ASP A 226 -28.29 17.49 -8.52
N ASP A 227 -28.92 17.92 -9.61
CA ASP A 227 -29.78 17.06 -10.45
C ASP A 227 -29.00 16.28 -11.54
N ILE A 228 -27.71 16.60 -11.73
CA ILE A 228 -26.86 16.02 -12.77
C ILE A 228 -25.91 14.97 -12.19
N VAL A 229 -25.33 15.25 -11.04
CA VAL A 229 -24.33 14.37 -10.40
C VAL A 229 -25.06 13.40 -9.48
N TYR A 230 -25.45 12.25 -10.03
CA TYR A 230 -26.02 11.16 -9.25
C TYR A 230 -24.96 10.59 -8.29
N ARG A 231 -25.22 10.74 -7.00
CA ARG A 231 -24.39 10.16 -5.94
C ARG A 231 -25.13 8.99 -5.32
N ASP A 232 -24.44 7.87 -5.12
CA ASP A 232 -25.00 6.75 -4.37
C ASP A 232 -25.17 7.18 -2.90
N PRO A 233 -26.38 7.19 -2.32
CA PRO A 233 -26.63 7.61 -0.94
C PRO A 233 -25.89 6.73 0.10
N VAL A 234 -25.49 5.51 -0.26
CA VAL A 234 -24.65 4.65 0.61
C VAL A 234 -23.17 5.10 0.56
N ALA A 235 -22.74 5.68 -0.56
CA ALA A 235 -21.43 6.31 -0.69
C ALA A 235 -21.38 7.71 -0.05
N GLU A 236 -22.51 8.44 0.00
CA GLU A 236 -22.62 9.78 0.61
C GLU A 236 -22.35 9.80 2.12
N ALA A 237 -22.73 8.76 2.86
CA ALA A 237 -22.41 8.67 4.29
C ALA A 237 -20.89 8.56 4.57
N ASN A 238 -20.09 8.27 3.53
CA ASN A 238 -18.70 7.85 3.63
C ASN A 238 -17.73 8.72 2.80
N MET A 239 -18.20 9.81 2.19
CA MET A 239 -17.36 10.78 1.48
C MET A 239 -17.50 12.17 2.12
N THR A 240 -16.37 12.79 2.44
CA THR A 240 -16.29 14.23 2.67
C THR A 240 -16.87 14.96 1.46
N ALA A 241 -17.53 16.10 1.69
CA ALA A 241 -18.10 16.97 0.66
C ALA A 241 -17.17 17.10 -0.57
N VAL A 242 -17.75 17.21 -1.77
CA VAL A 242 -16.98 17.36 -3.02
C VAL A 242 -15.94 18.46 -2.83
N PRO A 243 -14.64 18.14 -2.88
CA PRO A 243 -13.63 19.15 -2.65
C PRO A 243 -13.66 20.14 -3.81
N PHE A 244 -13.79 21.42 -3.48
CA PHE A 244 -13.70 22.50 -4.47
C PHE A 244 -12.24 22.69 -4.87
N SER A 245 -11.97 22.79 -6.16
CA SER A 245 -10.66 23.21 -6.64
C SER A 245 -10.61 24.74 -6.60
N LYS A 246 -9.81 25.28 -5.68
CA LYS A 246 -9.64 26.72 -5.47
C LYS A 246 -8.17 27.09 -5.43
N SER A 247 -7.89 28.27 -5.95
CA SER A 247 -6.67 29.03 -5.70
C SER A 247 -6.66 29.53 -4.25
N GLY A 248 -5.76 29.01 -3.40
CA GLY A 248 -5.73 29.35 -1.97
C GLY A 248 -5.23 28.22 -1.07
N ASP A 249 -4.99 28.50 0.22
CA ASP A 249 -4.41 27.56 1.21
C ASP A 249 -2.97 27.05 0.94
N GLY A 250 -2.24 27.72 0.05
CA GLY A 250 -0.83 27.44 -0.23
C GLY A 250 -0.58 26.33 -1.27
N LEU A 251 -1.62 25.95 -2.02
CA LEU A 251 -1.61 25.11 -3.21
C LEU A 251 -2.07 25.91 -4.43
N SER A 252 -1.53 25.61 -5.61
CA SER A 252 -2.01 26.15 -6.88
C SER A 252 -3.29 25.43 -7.34
N LEU A 253 -4.10 26.07 -8.17
CA LEU A 253 -5.30 25.49 -8.78
C LEU A 253 -4.99 24.16 -9.48
N LEU A 254 -3.88 24.10 -10.24
CA LEU A 254 -3.39 22.87 -10.87
C LEU A 254 -3.16 21.76 -9.84
N SER A 255 -2.41 22.05 -8.77
CA SER A 255 -2.10 21.04 -7.75
C SER A 255 -3.36 20.54 -7.02
N SER A 256 -4.33 21.43 -6.83
CA SER A 256 -5.63 21.10 -6.24
C SER A 256 -6.48 20.23 -7.19
N LEU A 257 -6.56 20.59 -8.48
CA LEU A 257 -7.24 19.81 -9.51
C LEU A 257 -6.62 18.42 -9.67
N VAL A 258 -5.30 18.33 -9.79
CA VAL A 258 -4.57 17.05 -9.89
C VAL A 258 -4.85 16.19 -8.66
N SER A 259 -4.81 16.76 -7.45
CA SER A 259 -5.13 16.00 -6.23
C SER A 259 -6.58 15.50 -6.20
N ASN A 260 -7.53 16.34 -6.64
CA ASN A 260 -8.95 16.01 -6.66
C ASN A 260 -9.24 14.91 -7.70
N ILE A 261 -8.72 15.07 -8.91
CA ILE A 261 -8.84 14.10 -10.00
C ILE A 261 -8.19 12.77 -9.59
N ASN A 262 -6.98 12.79 -9.02
CA ASN A 262 -6.31 11.57 -8.54
C ASN A 262 -7.08 10.85 -7.44
N SER A 263 -7.79 11.58 -6.56
CA SER A 263 -8.61 10.98 -5.51
C SER A 263 -9.81 10.22 -6.06
N LYS A 264 -10.30 10.61 -7.24
CA LYS A 264 -11.40 9.98 -7.97
C LYS A 264 -10.94 9.11 -9.14
N GLN A 265 -9.65 9.10 -9.47
CA GLN A 265 -9.13 8.43 -10.66
C GLN A 265 -9.25 6.91 -10.58
N THR A 266 -9.20 6.28 -9.42
CA THR A 266 -9.27 4.81 -9.34
C THR A 266 -10.55 4.38 -8.64
N PRO A 267 -11.40 3.53 -9.26
CA PRO A 267 -12.54 2.96 -8.54
C PRO A 267 -12.05 2.18 -7.33
N LYS A 268 -12.82 2.19 -6.23
CA LYS A 268 -12.47 1.41 -5.03
C LYS A 268 -12.54 -0.08 -5.36
N ARG A 269 -11.40 -0.75 -5.43
CA ARG A 269 -11.31 -2.19 -5.71
C ARG A 269 -11.24 -3.00 -4.42
N SER A 270 -12.26 -3.80 -4.15
CA SER A 270 -12.27 -4.68 -2.98
C SER A 270 -11.50 -5.97 -3.25
N MET A 271 -10.61 -6.35 -2.33
CA MET A 271 -9.93 -7.65 -2.31
C MET A 271 -10.89 -8.81 -2.07
N PHE A 272 -11.92 -8.58 -1.26
CA PHE A 272 -13.03 -9.48 -1.03
C PHE A 272 -14.27 -8.66 -0.75
N SER A 273 -15.41 -9.11 -1.29
CA SER A 273 -16.72 -8.52 -1.06
C SER A 273 -17.56 -9.43 -0.20
N ASN A 274 -18.40 -8.83 0.66
CA ASN A 274 -19.42 -9.53 1.45
C ASN A 274 -18.89 -10.69 2.30
N LEU A 275 -17.69 -10.52 2.87
CA LEU A 275 -17.12 -11.52 3.77
C LEU A 275 -17.81 -11.41 5.14
N PRO A 276 -18.31 -12.51 5.72
CA PRO A 276 -18.91 -12.49 7.05
C PRO A 276 -17.86 -12.15 8.13
N PHE A 277 -18.14 -11.10 8.90
CA PHE A 277 -17.40 -10.70 10.08
C PHE A 277 -18.19 -11.04 11.34
N GLU A 278 -17.79 -12.12 12.01
CA GLU A 278 -18.40 -12.66 13.22
C GLU A 278 -17.74 -12.06 14.46
N ILE A 279 -18.45 -11.14 15.12
CA ILE A 279 -17.98 -10.43 16.33
C ILE A 279 -18.19 -11.30 17.57
N ALA A 280 -19.31 -12.02 17.60
CA ALA A 280 -19.68 -12.97 18.64
C ALA A 280 -20.52 -14.10 18.02
N PRO A 281 -20.68 -15.25 18.69
CA PRO A 281 -21.52 -16.34 18.18
C PRO A 281 -22.94 -15.84 17.87
N GLY A 282 -23.34 -15.94 16.60
CA GLY A 282 -24.64 -15.46 16.11
C GLY A 282 -24.72 -13.97 15.77
N LEU A 283 -23.67 -13.18 16.03
CA LEU A 283 -23.57 -11.76 15.64
C LEU A 283 -22.60 -11.62 14.46
N ARG A 284 -23.16 -11.52 13.26
CA ARG A 284 -22.41 -11.40 12.00
C ARG A 284 -22.82 -10.15 11.26
N ILE A 285 -21.83 -9.51 10.65
CA ILE A 285 -22.01 -8.38 9.73
C ILE A 285 -21.26 -8.68 8.44
N ALA A 286 -21.55 -7.96 7.34
CA ALA A 286 -20.75 -8.06 6.13
C ALA A 286 -19.68 -6.97 6.07
N VAL A 287 -18.50 -7.33 5.60
CA VAL A 287 -17.39 -6.39 5.36
C VAL A 287 -16.76 -6.60 3.99
N LYS A 288 -16.28 -5.50 3.41
CA LYS A 288 -15.41 -5.47 2.23
C LYS A 288 -13.97 -5.24 2.68
N GLY A 289 -13.04 -5.96 2.08
CA GLY A 289 -11.61 -5.77 2.29
C GLY A 289 -10.98 -4.95 1.17
N TYR A 290 -10.07 -4.04 1.50
CA TYR A 290 -9.35 -3.19 0.54
C TYR A 290 -7.86 -3.27 0.81
N ASN A 291 -7.08 -3.40 -0.26
CA ASN A 291 -5.63 -3.30 -0.17
C ASN A 291 -5.20 -1.85 -0.46
N ILE A 292 -4.96 -1.07 0.59
CA ILE A 292 -4.60 0.36 0.46
C ILE A 292 -3.14 0.52 0.04
N LEU A 293 -2.26 -0.37 0.48
CA LEU A 293 -0.83 -0.31 0.19
C LEU A 293 -0.43 -1.51 -0.66
N HIS A 294 0.03 -1.25 -1.86
CA HIS A 294 0.48 -2.28 -2.79
C HIS A 294 1.85 -1.90 -3.36
N ARG A 295 2.73 -2.91 -3.48
CA ARG A 295 4.07 -2.72 -4.03
C ARG A 295 3.95 -2.55 -5.54
N GLN A 296 4.27 -1.36 -6.03
CA GLN A 296 4.39 -1.14 -7.47
C GLN A 296 5.65 -1.82 -8.00
N THR A 297 5.50 -2.63 -9.04
CA THR A 297 6.58 -3.24 -9.81
C THR A 297 6.40 -2.90 -11.27
N PRO A 298 7.49 -2.77 -12.07
CA PRO A 298 7.35 -2.64 -13.51
C PRO A 298 6.62 -3.87 -14.03
N ALA A 299 5.44 -3.68 -14.61
CA ALA A 299 4.66 -4.76 -15.19
C ALA A 299 4.91 -4.78 -16.70
N ARG A 300 5.31 -5.94 -17.24
CA ARG A 300 5.33 -6.13 -18.69
C ARG A 300 3.90 -6.33 -19.16
N THR A 301 3.38 -5.38 -19.93
CA THR A 301 1.97 -5.33 -20.31
C THR A 301 1.67 -6.09 -21.60
N CYS A 302 2.68 -6.26 -22.46
CA CYS A 302 2.57 -7.02 -23.70
C CYS A 302 3.92 -7.62 -24.11
N TYR A 303 3.85 -8.61 -25.00
CA TYR A 303 5.00 -9.08 -25.75
C TYR A 303 5.03 -8.38 -27.10
N ILE A 304 6.18 -7.85 -27.49
CA ILE A 304 6.37 -7.18 -28.77
C ILE A 304 7.33 -8.03 -29.59
N TRP A 305 6.90 -8.40 -30.79
CA TRP A 305 7.72 -9.02 -31.81
C TRP A 305 8.43 -7.94 -32.61
N LEU A 306 9.76 -7.92 -32.56
CA LEU A 306 10.62 -6.89 -33.17
C LEU A 306 11.35 -7.36 -34.44
N ASP A 307 11.30 -8.65 -34.78
CA ASP A 307 12.02 -9.18 -35.96
C ASP A 307 11.27 -8.90 -37.28
N GLY A 308 10.11 -8.25 -37.24
CA GLY A 308 9.35 -7.80 -38.42
C GLY A 308 9.69 -6.36 -38.84
N GLU A 309 9.21 -5.93 -40.02
CA GLU A 309 9.33 -4.53 -40.48
C GLU A 309 8.61 -3.54 -39.54
N THR A 310 7.52 -3.98 -38.91
CA THR A 310 6.77 -3.23 -37.91
C THR A 310 6.70 -4.01 -36.60
N PRO A 311 6.84 -3.34 -35.43
CA PRO A 311 6.62 -3.98 -34.14
C PRO A 311 5.19 -4.52 -34.04
N GLN A 312 5.01 -5.80 -33.70
CA GLN A 312 3.70 -6.44 -33.57
C GLN A 312 3.46 -6.98 -32.16
N LEU A 313 2.21 -6.96 -31.70
CA LEU A 313 1.83 -7.57 -30.43
C LEU A 313 1.82 -9.09 -30.57
N ALA A 314 2.63 -9.77 -29.76
CA ALA A 314 2.71 -11.23 -29.72
C ALA A 314 1.76 -11.78 -28.63
N ARG A 315 1.03 -12.85 -28.98
CA ARG A 315 0.20 -13.62 -28.05
C ARG A 315 0.92 -14.92 -27.71
N GLY A 316 1.32 -15.07 -26.46
CA GLY A 316 1.89 -16.32 -25.96
C GLY A 316 0.81 -17.36 -25.70
N GLU A 317 0.99 -18.56 -26.24
CA GLU A 317 0.19 -19.74 -25.91
C GLU A 317 1.14 -20.81 -25.38
N THR A 318 0.84 -21.41 -24.23
CA THR A 318 1.65 -22.48 -23.64
C THR A 318 0.86 -23.76 -23.65
N THR A 319 1.31 -24.73 -24.44
CA THR A 319 0.77 -26.08 -24.49
C THR A 319 1.79 -27.05 -23.91
N ARG A 320 1.32 -27.98 -23.07
CA ARG A 320 2.17 -29.04 -22.51
C ARG A 320 2.05 -30.28 -23.40
N LEU A 321 3.20 -30.76 -23.89
CA LEU A 321 3.28 -31.91 -24.79
C LEU A 321 3.91 -33.10 -24.05
N ALA A 322 3.41 -34.30 -24.31
CA ALA A 322 4.02 -35.53 -23.84
C ALA A 322 5.33 -35.80 -24.62
N GLU A 323 6.39 -36.18 -23.91
CA GLU A 323 7.74 -36.35 -24.49
C GLU A 323 7.81 -37.49 -25.52
N ASP A 324 7.01 -38.54 -25.32
CA ASP A 324 7.00 -39.75 -26.13
C ASP A 324 6.14 -39.64 -27.39
N SER A 325 5.01 -38.95 -27.29
CA SER A 325 3.94 -38.97 -28.30
C SER A 325 3.65 -37.60 -28.91
N THR A 326 4.30 -36.54 -28.41
CA THR A 326 4.06 -35.13 -28.78
C THR A 326 2.59 -34.71 -28.74
N ARG A 327 1.73 -35.48 -28.06
CA ARG A 327 0.33 -35.12 -27.87
C ARG A 327 0.20 -34.07 -26.78
N THR A 328 -0.79 -33.20 -26.92
CA THR A 328 -1.21 -32.29 -25.87
C THR A 328 -1.74 -33.07 -24.67
N VAL A 329 -1.19 -32.77 -23.49
CA VAL A 329 -1.59 -33.37 -22.22
C VAL A 329 -2.68 -32.52 -21.58
N GLU A 330 -3.81 -33.15 -21.25
CA GLU A 330 -4.92 -32.45 -20.59
C GLU A 330 -4.68 -32.33 -19.07
N LYS A 331 -5.29 -31.32 -18.44
CA LYS A 331 -5.10 -31.06 -17.00
C LYS A 331 -5.45 -32.25 -16.11
N GLY A 332 -6.46 -33.05 -16.48
CA GLY A 332 -6.89 -34.22 -15.71
C GLY A 332 -5.92 -35.41 -15.76
N GLU A 333 -5.00 -35.43 -16.73
CA GLU A 333 -4.01 -36.49 -16.89
C GLU A 333 -2.74 -36.22 -16.07
N ILE A 334 -2.61 -35.00 -15.53
CA ILE A 334 -1.47 -34.55 -14.74
C ILE A 334 -1.72 -34.89 -13.27
N LYS A 335 -0.76 -35.59 -12.66
CA LYS A 335 -0.73 -35.82 -11.21
C LYS A 335 0.48 -35.14 -10.60
N LYS A 336 0.29 -34.44 -9.49
CA LYS A 336 1.39 -33.85 -8.72
C LYS A 336 2.01 -34.92 -7.82
N ALA A 337 3.33 -35.01 -7.84
CA ALA A 337 4.09 -35.92 -7.01
C ALA A 337 5.14 -35.14 -6.20
N TYR A 338 5.26 -35.46 -4.92
CA TYR A 338 6.29 -34.90 -4.05
C TYR A 338 7.25 -36.01 -3.64
N LYS A 339 8.56 -35.73 -3.72
CA LYS A 339 9.59 -36.71 -3.41
C LYS A 339 10.01 -36.61 -1.95
N PHE A 340 9.81 -37.67 -1.18
CA PHE A 340 10.23 -37.77 0.22
C PHE A 340 11.04 -39.04 0.41
N GLY A 341 12.27 -38.94 0.95
CA GLY A 341 13.10 -40.11 1.26
C GLY A 341 13.49 -41.00 0.07
N GLY A 342 13.30 -40.54 -1.17
CA GLY A 342 13.55 -41.32 -2.39
C GLY A 342 12.28 -41.87 -3.05
N GLU A 343 11.14 -41.84 -2.36
CA GLU A 343 9.84 -42.28 -2.88
C GLU A 343 8.99 -41.10 -3.35
N TYR A 344 8.12 -41.34 -4.33
CA TYR A 344 7.19 -40.35 -4.84
C TYR A 344 5.81 -40.56 -4.21
N VAL A 345 5.31 -39.52 -3.55
CA VAL A 345 3.95 -39.48 -3.01
C VAL A 345 3.09 -38.66 -3.98
N TYR A 346 2.08 -39.32 -4.55
CA TYR A 346 1.16 -38.71 -5.52
C TYR A 346 -0.06 -38.14 -4.79
N PHE A 347 -0.51 -36.98 -5.21
CA PHE A 347 -1.76 -36.37 -4.74
C PHE A 347 -2.65 -36.04 -5.93
N THR A 348 -3.93 -36.37 -5.79
CA THR A 348 -4.97 -35.88 -6.68
C THR A 348 -5.28 -34.40 -6.38
N PRO A 349 -5.78 -33.61 -7.35
CA PRO A 349 -6.20 -32.23 -7.12
C PRO A 349 -7.24 -32.11 -5.99
N GLU A 350 -8.14 -33.08 -5.88
CA GLU A 350 -9.16 -33.12 -4.83
C GLU A 350 -8.55 -33.31 -3.43
N GLU A 351 -7.60 -34.23 -3.28
CA GLU A 351 -6.88 -34.42 -2.01
C GLU A 351 -6.10 -33.16 -1.62
N GLN A 352 -5.50 -32.46 -2.59
CA GLN A 352 -4.82 -31.18 -2.33
C GLN A 352 -5.78 -30.09 -1.86
N LYS A 353 -7.00 -30.03 -2.41
CA LYS A 353 -8.06 -29.12 -1.96
C LYS A 353 -8.51 -29.50 -0.54
N MET A 354 -8.73 -30.78 -0.25
CA MET A 354 -9.11 -31.25 1.09
C MET A 354 -8.07 -30.93 2.16
N LEU A 355 -6.77 -31.08 1.85
CA LEU A 355 -5.68 -30.71 2.78
C LEU A 355 -5.65 -29.22 3.13
N ARG A 356 -6.33 -28.37 2.35
CA ARG A 356 -6.39 -26.91 2.51
C ARG A 356 -7.76 -26.40 2.93
N ASP A 357 -8.72 -27.29 3.16
CA ASP A 357 -10.06 -26.89 3.59
C ASP A 357 -10.09 -26.65 5.11
N PHE A 358 -10.11 -25.38 5.50
CA PHE A 358 -10.25 -24.93 6.89
C PHE A 358 -11.65 -24.37 7.18
N GLY A 359 -12.62 -24.64 6.30
CA GLY A 359 -13.99 -24.16 6.39
C GLY A 359 -14.30 -22.94 5.52
N SER A 360 -15.52 -22.43 5.66
CA SER A 360 -16.02 -21.31 4.87
C SER A 360 -15.26 -20.00 5.17
N PRO A 361 -15.10 -19.11 4.18
CA PRO A 361 -14.52 -17.79 4.38
C PRO A 361 -15.24 -17.01 5.49
N ILE A 362 -14.48 -16.55 6.49
CA ILE A 362 -15.00 -15.81 7.65
C ILE A 362 -13.87 -15.06 8.35
N ILE A 363 -14.19 -13.87 8.88
CA ILE A 363 -13.37 -13.21 9.89
C ILE A 363 -14.10 -13.39 11.22
N ARG A 364 -13.51 -14.13 12.16
CA ARG A 364 -14.10 -14.40 13.47
C ARG A 364 -13.26 -13.76 14.57
N ILE A 365 -13.85 -12.89 15.39
CA ILE A 365 -13.21 -12.39 16.59
C ILE A 365 -13.12 -13.52 17.63
N ILE A 366 -11.90 -13.76 18.11
CA ILE A 366 -11.58 -14.70 19.19
C ILE A 366 -11.70 -13.99 20.55
N GLY A 367 -11.29 -12.73 20.62
CA GLY A 367 -11.35 -11.93 21.84
C GLY A 367 -10.71 -10.55 21.68
N PHE A 368 -10.59 -9.81 22.78
CA PHE A 368 -10.02 -8.46 22.78
C PHE A 368 -8.82 -8.36 23.72
N LYS A 369 -7.76 -7.68 23.29
CA LYS A 369 -6.56 -7.41 24.09
C LYS A 369 -6.22 -5.91 24.09
N PRO A 370 -5.54 -5.39 25.13
CA PRO A 370 -5.00 -4.03 25.10
C PRO A 370 -4.02 -3.84 23.94
N ARG A 371 -4.04 -2.66 23.30
CA ARG A 371 -3.17 -2.34 22.15
C ARG A 371 -1.68 -2.47 22.47
N LYS A 372 -1.27 -2.18 23.71
CA LYS A 372 0.12 -2.26 24.19
C LYS A 372 0.74 -3.66 24.11
N LEU A 373 -0.07 -4.72 24.04
CA LEU A 373 0.43 -6.09 23.92
C LEU A 373 0.83 -6.46 22.49
N LEU A 374 0.51 -5.64 21.50
CA LEU A 374 0.92 -5.86 20.12
C LEU A 374 2.31 -5.25 19.90
N PRO A 375 3.35 -6.06 19.72
CA PRO A 375 4.67 -5.53 19.44
C PRO A 375 4.76 -5.06 17.98
N VAL A 376 5.59 -4.04 17.75
CA VAL A 376 5.76 -3.44 16.41
C VAL A 376 6.31 -4.43 15.38
N TRP A 377 7.09 -5.42 15.82
CA TRP A 377 7.71 -6.44 14.95
C TRP A 377 6.75 -7.55 14.53
N ALA A 378 5.55 -7.65 15.10
CA ALA A 378 4.62 -8.76 14.81
C ALA A 378 3.87 -8.63 13.47
N SER A 379 4.30 -7.78 12.54
CA SER A 379 3.73 -7.73 11.19
C SER A 379 4.44 -8.75 10.31
N VAL A 380 3.73 -9.77 9.81
CA VAL A 380 4.32 -10.71 8.84
C VAL A 380 3.99 -10.35 7.40
N LYS A 381 2.79 -9.80 7.17
CA LYS A 381 2.27 -9.44 5.85
C LYS A 381 1.69 -8.03 5.87
N LYS A 382 1.36 -7.52 4.68
CA LYS A 382 0.64 -6.26 4.51
C LYS A 382 -0.72 -6.31 5.24
N SER A 383 -1.11 -5.19 5.82
CA SER A 383 -2.41 -5.08 6.49
C SER A 383 -3.52 -4.80 5.49
N THR A 384 -4.70 -5.35 5.74
CA THR A 384 -5.89 -5.16 4.89
C THR A 384 -6.86 -4.22 5.59
N PHE A 385 -7.33 -3.19 4.90
CA PHE A 385 -8.37 -2.31 5.43
C PHE A 385 -9.73 -2.97 5.26
N ILE A 386 -10.58 -2.94 6.28
CA ILE A 386 -11.96 -3.45 6.16
C ILE A 386 -12.97 -2.34 6.38
N PHE A 387 -14.06 -2.42 5.64
CA PHE A 387 -15.18 -1.48 5.68
C PHE A 387 -16.52 -2.22 5.66
N PRO A 388 -17.57 -1.75 6.35
CA PRO A 388 -18.86 -2.43 6.35
C PRO A 388 -19.52 -2.45 4.96
N SER A 389 -20.31 -3.50 4.71
CA SER A 389 -21.18 -3.66 3.53
C SER A 389 -22.62 -3.88 4.01
N GLU A 390 -23.57 -3.18 3.42
CA GLU A 390 -25.01 -3.36 3.68
C GLU A 390 -25.67 -4.34 2.69
N GLU A 391 -24.92 -4.92 1.76
CA GLU A 391 -25.45 -5.78 0.69
C GLU A 391 -26.08 -7.07 1.23
N ASP A 392 -25.42 -7.74 2.18
CA ASP A 392 -25.90 -9.01 2.75
C ASP A 392 -26.68 -8.82 4.05
N TYR A 393 -26.16 -7.99 4.97
CA TYR A 393 -26.72 -7.78 6.30
C TYR A 393 -27.02 -6.30 6.52
N VAL A 394 -28.32 -5.98 6.62
CA VAL A 394 -28.79 -4.62 6.94
C VAL A 394 -28.45 -4.28 8.41
N GLY A 395 -27.81 -3.14 8.62
CA GLY A 395 -27.32 -2.65 9.91
C GLY A 395 -25.84 -2.92 10.18
N SER A 396 -25.11 -3.49 9.22
CA SER A 396 -23.67 -3.78 9.34
C SER A 396 -22.85 -2.54 9.68
N SER A 397 -23.13 -1.40 9.05
CA SER A 397 -22.43 -0.13 9.24
C SER A 397 -22.62 0.41 10.65
N ARG A 398 -23.81 0.25 11.23
CA ARG A 398 -24.10 0.71 12.61
C ARG A 398 -23.28 -0.09 13.62
N VAL A 399 -23.27 -1.42 13.48
CA VAL A 399 -22.53 -2.32 14.37
C VAL A 399 -21.02 -2.14 14.21
N PHE A 400 -20.54 -2.04 12.97
CA PHE A 400 -19.14 -1.78 12.66
C PHE A 400 -18.64 -0.48 13.30
N THR A 401 -19.38 0.62 13.12
CA THR A 401 -19.03 1.92 13.69
C THR A 401 -19.02 1.89 15.21
N ALA A 402 -20.00 1.24 15.84
CA ALA A 402 -20.02 1.08 17.30
C ALA A 402 -18.80 0.30 17.82
N LEU A 403 -18.43 -0.80 17.15
CA LEU A 403 -17.22 -1.57 17.48
C LEU A 403 -15.96 -0.72 17.31
N TRP A 404 -15.84 -0.03 16.18
CA TRP A 404 -14.69 0.82 15.86
C TRP A 404 -14.48 1.92 16.90
N GLN A 405 -15.53 2.70 17.21
CA GLN A 405 -15.48 3.76 18.23
C GLN A 405 -15.12 3.19 19.62
N LYS A 406 -15.68 2.03 19.97
CA LYS A 406 -15.43 1.41 21.28
C LYS A 406 -13.99 0.91 21.42
N LEU A 407 -13.41 0.34 20.36
CA LEU A 407 -12.01 -0.11 20.34
C LEU A 407 -11.03 1.07 20.48
N ILE A 408 -11.33 2.21 19.85
CA ILE A 408 -10.54 3.44 20.03
C ILE A 408 -10.64 3.92 21.49
N LYS A 409 -11.86 4.06 22.00
CA LYS A 409 -12.11 4.61 23.35
C LYS A 409 -11.45 3.80 24.46
N ASP A 410 -11.44 2.47 24.31
CA ASP A 410 -10.88 1.56 25.33
C ASP A 410 -9.40 1.20 25.08
N ASP A 411 -8.76 1.73 24.02
CA ASP A 411 -7.40 1.37 23.57
C ASP A 411 -7.17 -0.15 23.45
N LYS A 412 -8.11 -0.83 22.77
CA LYS A 412 -8.11 -2.28 22.58
C LYS A 412 -8.04 -2.66 21.11
N ILE A 413 -7.52 -3.86 20.88
CA ILE A 413 -7.51 -4.54 19.58
C ILE A 413 -8.34 -5.81 19.67
N GLY A 414 -8.97 -6.21 18.56
CA GLY A 414 -9.56 -7.54 18.42
C GLY A 414 -8.50 -8.55 18.00
N LEU A 415 -8.52 -9.77 18.52
CA LEU A 415 -7.82 -10.91 17.93
C LEU A 415 -8.82 -11.65 17.06
N ALA A 416 -8.46 -11.95 15.83
CA ALA A 416 -9.33 -12.58 14.85
C ALA A 416 -8.67 -13.77 14.16
N TRP A 417 -9.49 -14.77 13.88
CA TRP A 417 -9.22 -15.85 12.95
C TRP A 417 -9.78 -15.47 11.58
N CYS A 418 -8.92 -15.35 10.59
CA CYS A 418 -9.28 -14.86 9.26
C CYS A 418 -9.08 -15.96 8.20
N VAL A 419 -10.16 -16.35 7.54
CA VAL A 419 -10.15 -17.15 6.31
C VAL A 419 -10.79 -16.28 5.22
N VAL A 420 -9.98 -15.74 4.32
CA VAL A 420 -10.44 -14.70 3.38
C VAL A 420 -11.07 -15.30 2.11
N ARG A 421 -10.65 -16.50 1.69
CA ARG A 421 -11.17 -17.22 0.52
C ARG A 421 -11.28 -18.71 0.79
N SER A 422 -12.04 -19.42 -0.04
CA SER A 422 -12.15 -20.88 0.03
C SER A 422 -10.79 -21.53 -0.21
N ASN A 423 -10.54 -22.68 0.43
CA ASN A 423 -9.28 -23.43 0.32
C ASN A 423 -8.01 -22.60 0.66
N ALA A 424 -8.15 -21.53 1.45
CA ALA A 424 -7.02 -20.75 1.95
C ALA A 424 -6.61 -21.19 3.35
N GLN A 425 -5.31 -21.08 3.61
CA GLN A 425 -4.78 -21.24 4.96
C GLN A 425 -5.32 -20.10 5.86
N PRO A 426 -5.78 -20.45 7.06
CA PRO A 426 -6.25 -19.46 8.02
C PRO A 426 -5.09 -18.61 8.51
N MET A 427 -5.42 -17.36 8.83
CA MET A 427 -4.48 -16.39 9.35
C MET A 427 -4.96 -15.91 10.72
N LEU A 428 -4.07 -15.89 11.69
CA LEU A 428 -4.30 -15.16 12.92
C LEU A 428 -4.01 -13.67 12.68
N ALA A 429 -4.91 -12.78 13.05
CA ALA A 429 -4.75 -11.35 12.83
C ALA A 429 -5.21 -10.54 14.04
N ALA A 430 -4.65 -9.34 14.19
CA ALA A 430 -5.17 -8.31 15.07
C ALA A 430 -6.06 -7.35 14.27
N ILE A 431 -7.26 -7.09 14.76
CA ILE A 431 -8.15 -6.05 14.26
C ILE A 431 -7.82 -4.76 14.99
N ILE A 432 -7.16 -3.83 14.28
CA ILE A 432 -6.66 -2.58 14.83
C ILE A 432 -7.58 -1.43 14.38
N PRO A 433 -8.11 -0.60 15.30
CA PRO A 433 -8.80 0.61 14.91
C PRO A 433 -7.81 1.72 14.53
N SER A 434 -8.04 2.36 13.36
CA SER A 434 -7.39 3.63 13.00
C SER A 434 -8.25 4.82 13.42
N ARG A 435 -7.60 5.93 13.77
CA ARG A 435 -8.27 7.20 14.07
C ARG A 435 -8.53 7.97 12.77
N ASP A 436 -9.44 8.94 12.83
CA ASP A 436 -9.73 9.81 11.70
C ASP A 436 -8.50 10.67 11.35
N GLY A 437 -8.36 11.03 10.07
CA GLY A 437 -7.28 11.89 9.58
C GLY A 437 -7.43 13.34 10.01
N SER A 438 -8.63 13.77 10.42
CA SER A 438 -8.89 15.09 11.00
C SER A 438 -8.47 15.21 12.47
N ASP A 439 -8.12 14.10 13.13
CA ASP A 439 -7.65 14.10 14.51
C ASP A 439 -6.19 14.55 14.57
N GLU A 440 -5.87 15.53 15.42
CA GLU A 440 -4.51 16.05 15.60
C GLU A 440 -3.54 14.99 16.12
N ASP A 441 -4.05 13.99 16.85
CA ASP A 441 -3.31 12.85 17.37
C ASP A 441 -3.10 11.72 16.32
N SER A 442 -3.63 11.88 15.11
CA SER A 442 -3.51 10.86 14.07
C SER A 442 -2.08 10.79 13.54
N GLY A 443 -1.38 9.69 13.84
CA GLY A 443 -0.03 9.42 13.31
C GLY A 443 -0.01 9.09 11.82
N THR A 444 -1.17 8.86 11.20
CA THR A 444 -1.30 8.45 9.77
C THR A 444 -2.53 9.11 9.11
N PRO A 445 -2.56 10.45 8.97
CA PRO A 445 -3.71 11.17 8.44
C PRO A 445 -3.98 10.90 6.95
N PHE A 446 -3.03 10.28 6.25
CA PHE A 446 -3.11 9.90 4.84
C PHE A 446 -3.71 8.50 4.61
N LEU A 447 -4.03 7.75 5.68
CA LEU A 447 -4.68 6.44 5.59
C LEU A 447 -6.16 6.53 5.97
N PRO A 448 -7.02 5.65 5.42
CA PRO A 448 -8.43 5.66 5.77
C PRO A 448 -8.69 5.28 7.23
N ALA A 449 -9.74 5.89 7.78
CA ALA A 449 -10.25 5.63 9.12
C ALA A 449 -11.17 4.40 9.12
N GLY A 450 -10.99 3.50 10.08
CA GLY A 450 -11.78 2.27 10.21
C GLY A 450 -11.02 1.16 10.91
N LEU A 451 -11.28 -0.09 10.50
CA LEU A 451 -10.63 -1.27 11.08
C LEU A 451 -9.63 -1.87 10.09
N TRP A 452 -8.49 -2.33 10.62
CA TRP A 452 -7.41 -2.93 9.86
C TRP A 452 -7.16 -4.35 10.34
N ILE A 453 -7.09 -5.29 9.41
CA ILE A 453 -6.61 -6.65 9.64
C ILE A 453 -5.09 -6.61 9.60
N TYR A 454 -4.45 -6.87 10.73
CA TYR A 454 -3.01 -6.91 10.91
C TYR A 454 -2.54 -8.36 11.11
N PRO A 455 -1.96 -9.01 10.08
CA PRO A 455 -1.53 -10.40 10.15
C PRO A 455 -0.44 -10.63 11.22
N LEU A 456 -0.69 -11.58 12.13
CA LEU A 456 0.24 -11.95 13.20
C LEU A 456 1.05 -13.19 12.81
N PRO A 457 2.30 -13.32 13.32
CA PRO A 457 3.13 -14.50 13.08
C PRO A 457 2.61 -15.72 13.80
N PHE A 458 2.73 -16.87 13.15
CA PHE A 458 2.76 -18.16 13.82
C PHE A 458 4.15 -18.44 14.39
N ALA A 459 4.27 -19.52 15.19
CA ALA A 459 5.55 -19.91 15.76
C ALA A 459 6.61 -20.17 14.67
N ASP A 460 6.21 -20.73 13.53
CA ASP A 460 7.09 -21.03 12.40
C ASP A 460 7.66 -19.77 11.70
N ASP A 461 7.00 -18.63 11.84
CA ASP A 461 7.46 -17.35 11.27
C ASP A 461 8.56 -16.71 12.13
N LEU A 462 8.65 -17.09 13.41
CA LEU A 462 9.63 -16.54 14.34
C LEU A 462 11.01 -17.17 14.09
N ARG A 463 12.00 -16.31 13.87
CA ARG A 463 13.39 -16.73 13.68
C ARG A 463 14.18 -16.49 14.96
N GLU A 464 14.82 -17.54 15.47
CA GLU A 464 15.71 -17.43 16.62
C GLU A 464 16.94 -16.58 16.27
N ILE A 465 17.19 -15.55 17.06
CA ILE A 465 18.38 -14.72 16.97
C ILE A 465 19.36 -15.22 18.01
N LYS A 466 20.54 -15.69 17.59
CA LYS A 466 21.64 -16.03 18.50
C LYS A 466 22.20 -14.73 19.09
N THR A 467 21.73 -14.33 20.25
CA THR A 467 22.28 -13.19 20.97
C THR A 467 23.66 -13.51 21.50
N THR A 468 24.63 -12.62 21.29
CA THR A 468 25.91 -12.67 22.00
C THR A 468 25.65 -12.43 23.49
N SER A 469 26.32 -13.19 24.35
CA SER A 469 26.14 -13.18 25.82
C SER A 469 26.44 -11.84 26.50
N HIS A 470 26.97 -10.86 25.77
CA HIS A 470 27.29 -9.53 26.27
C HIS A 470 26.63 -8.46 25.39
N ILE A 471 25.44 -8.03 25.79
CA ILE A 471 24.83 -6.82 25.25
C ILE A 471 25.59 -5.64 25.88
N THR A 472 26.53 -5.07 25.12
CA THR A 472 27.22 -3.84 25.54
C THR A 472 26.22 -2.69 25.52
N ARG A 473 25.90 -2.15 26.70
CA ARG A 473 25.02 -0.98 26.84
C ARG A 473 25.84 0.29 26.75
N SER A 474 25.33 1.30 26.03
CA SER A 474 25.94 2.63 25.97
C SER A 474 25.86 3.36 27.32
N THR A 475 26.78 4.29 27.55
CA THR A 475 26.73 5.20 28.71
C THR A 475 25.52 6.14 28.62
N ASP A 476 25.00 6.58 29.77
CA ASP A 476 23.85 7.50 29.81
C ASP A 476 24.18 8.86 29.17
N GLU A 477 25.44 9.28 29.22
CA GLU A 477 25.93 10.49 28.56
C GLU A 477 25.87 10.39 27.03
N LEU A 478 26.37 9.29 26.46
CA LEU A 478 26.28 9.05 25.02
C LEU A 478 24.83 8.97 24.54
N THR A 479 23.97 8.35 25.35
CA THR A 479 22.53 8.26 25.07
C THR A 479 21.88 9.64 25.08
N THR A 480 22.26 10.51 26.02
CA THR A 480 21.77 11.89 26.11
C THR A 480 22.22 12.74 24.93
N LYS A 481 23.50 12.63 24.53
CA LYS A 481 23.99 13.32 23.32
C LYS A 481 23.30 12.84 22.04
N MET A 482 23.06 11.53 21.91
CA MET A 482 22.33 10.97 20.77
C MET A 482 20.87 11.47 20.74
N ARG A 483 20.23 11.66 21.89
CA ARG A 483 18.87 12.23 21.97
C ARG A 483 18.80 13.62 21.32
N THR A 484 19.79 14.47 21.57
CA THR A 484 19.88 15.81 20.95
C THR A 484 20.00 15.70 19.43
N ILE A 485 20.84 14.78 18.92
CA ILE A 485 20.97 14.53 17.48
C ILE A 485 19.62 14.11 16.87
N VAL A 486 18.93 13.16 17.51
CA VAL A 486 17.61 12.67 17.04
C VAL A 486 16.57 13.81 17.01
N GLN A 487 16.56 14.69 18.02
CA GLN A 487 15.67 15.85 18.06
C GLN A 487 15.93 16.83 16.91
N GLN A 488 17.20 17.11 16.58
CA GLN A 488 17.57 18.02 15.48
C GLN A 488 17.26 17.44 14.08
N LEU A 489 17.28 16.12 13.97
CA LEU A 489 17.00 15.39 12.72
C LEU A 489 15.53 14.97 12.58
N GLN A 490 14.67 15.38 13.50
CA GLN A 490 13.25 15.08 13.43
C GLN A 490 12.61 15.73 12.20
N LEU A 491 11.78 14.96 11.50
CA LEU A 491 11.02 15.46 10.35
C LEU A 491 9.99 16.53 10.81
N PRO A 492 9.58 17.45 9.92
CA PRO A 492 8.51 18.40 10.25
C PRO A 492 7.26 17.69 10.77
N LYS A 493 6.66 18.21 11.85
CA LYS A 493 5.53 17.60 12.58
C LYS A 493 5.83 16.21 13.17
N ALA A 494 7.10 15.82 13.31
CA ALA A 494 7.50 14.50 13.82
C ALA A 494 6.91 13.31 13.03
N MET A 495 6.49 13.53 11.79
CA MET A 495 5.69 12.57 11.02
C MET A 495 6.39 12.20 9.72
N TYR A 496 6.49 10.90 9.46
CA TYR A 496 6.91 10.37 8.16
C TYR A 496 5.69 10.27 7.24
N ASN A 497 5.74 10.91 6.08
CA ASN A 497 4.72 10.78 5.05
C ASN A 497 5.31 10.03 3.83
N PRO A 498 4.85 8.80 3.54
CA PRO A 498 5.38 8.00 2.43
C PRO A 498 5.10 8.62 1.06
N MET A 499 4.03 9.41 0.90
CA MET A 499 3.68 10.06 -0.37
C MET A 499 4.74 11.05 -0.88
N LYS A 500 5.65 11.51 -0.01
CA LYS A 500 6.75 12.41 -0.38
C LYS A 500 7.95 11.71 -1.02
N TYR A 501 7.95 10.38 -1.03
CA TYR A 501 9.09 9.56 -1.46
C TYR A 501 8.64 8.58 -2.54
N PRO A 502 8.52 9.04 -3.81
CA PRO A 502 8.21 8.15 -4.93
C PRO A 502 9.35 7.16 -5.15
N ASN A 503 9.05 5.99 -5.73
CA ASN A 503 10.04 4.97 -6.05
C ASN A 503 10.98 5.47 -7.18
N PRO A 504 12.28 5.72 -6.91
CA PRO A 504 13.19 6.31 -7.89
C PRO A 504 13.37 5.44 -9.14
N ALA A 505 13.43 4.12 -8.97
CA ALA A 505 13.63 3.18 -10.08
C ALA A 505 12.43 3.17 -11.04
N LEU A 506 11.21 3.25 -10.49
CA LEU A 506 9.99 3.34 -11.31
C LEU A 506 9.88 4.69 -12.01
N GLN A 507 10.12 5.79 -11.28
CA GLN A 507 10.10 7.13 -11.86
C GLN A 507 11.12 7.24 -12.99
N TRP A 508 12.31 6.69 -12.79
CA TRP A 508 13.35 6.63 -13.81
C TRP A 508 12.94 5.83 -15.04
N HIS A 509 12.43 4.61 -14.83
CA HIS A 509 11.96 3.74 -15.90
C HIS A 509 10.92 4.44 -16.79
N TYR A 510 9.90 5.04 -16.19
CA TYR A 510 8.84 5.72 -16.92
C TYR A 510 9.29 7.04 -17.54
N ARG A 511 10.22 7.75 -16.91
CA ARG A 511 10.82 8.96 -17.50
C ARG A 511 11.60 8.64 -18.76
N ILE A 512 12.38 7.56 -18.77
CA ILE A 512 13.08 7.09 -19.98
C ILE A 512 12.07 6.68 -21.05
N LEU A 513 11.04 5.89 -20.70
CA LEU A 513 10.02 5.48 -21.66
C LEU A 513 9.30 6.67 -22.28
N LYS A 514 8.98 7.70 -21.47
CA LYS A 514 8.40 8.95 -21.95
C LYS A 514 9.35 9.66 -22.92
N ALA A 515 10.62 9.82 -22.55
CA ALA A 515 11.60 10.50 -23.40
C ALA A 515 11.76 9.77 -24.75
N LEU A 516 11.85 8.43 -24.73
CA LEU A 516 11.91 7.61 -25.93
C LEU A 516 10.64 7.70 -26.79
N ALA A 517 9.46 7.73 -26.17
CA ALA A 517 8.19 7.82 -26.88
C ALA A 517 7.95 9.21 -27.49
N LEU A 518 8.49 10.25 -26.88
CA LEU A 518 8.35 11.64 -27.32
C LEU A 518 9.51 12.12 -28.21
N ASP A 519 10.51 11.27 -28.47
CA ASP A 519 11.76 11.62 -29.16
C ASP A 519 12.52 12.77 -28.46
N GLU A 520 12.44 12.84 -27.12
CA GLU A 520 13.14 13.81 -26.28
C GLU A 520 14.51 13.26 -25.83
N GLU A 521 15.41 14.17 -25.43
CA GLU A 521 16.70 13.77 -24.86
C GLU A 521 16.50 13.00 -23.54
N VAL A 522 17.06 11.79 -23.49
CA VAL A 522 16.98 10.94 -22.30
C VAL A 522 17.83 11.58 -21.20
N PRO A 523 17.25 11.91 -20.03
CA PRO A 523 18.03 12.44 -18.92
C PRO A 523 19.15 11.47 -18.52
N GLU A 524 20.26 11.98 -17.99
CA GLU A 524 21.40 11.15 -17.55
C GLU A 524 21.25 10.69 -16.08
N GLU A 525 20.69 11.54 -15.21
CA GLU A 525 20.58 11.29 -13.78
C GLU A 525 19.12 11.22 -13.28
N PRO A 526 18.78 10.22 -12.43
CA PRO A 526 17.49 10.16 -11.76
C PRO A 526 17.41 11.13 -10.58
N ASP A 527 16.27 11.83 -10.45
CA ASP A 527 15.93 12.56 -9.23
C ASP A 527 15.47 11.58 -8.14
N ASP A 528 16.27 11.43 -7.09
CA ASP A 528 16.06 10.46 -6.03
C ASP A 528 15.82 11.16 -4.68
N ALA A 529 14.54 11.27 -4.34
CA ALA A 529 14.08 11.84 -3.08
C ALA A 529 14.41 10.97 -1.85
N THR A 530 14.82 9.71 -2.02
CA THR A 530 15.15 8.78 -0.93
C THR A 530 16.57 8.98 -0.41
N LYS A 531 17.44 9.64 -1.18
CA LYS A 531 18.81 9.97 -0.74
C LYS A 531 18.77 10.95 0.45
N PRO A 532 19.51 10.67 1.54
CA PRO A 532 19.62 11.61 2.65
C PRO A 532 20.22 12.95 2.21
N LYS A 533 19.62 14.05 2.67
CA LYS A 533 20.10 15.41 2.37
C LYS A 533 21.35 15.74 3.20
N SER A 534 22.49 15.16 2.84
CA SER A 534 23.76 15.24 3.58
C SER A 534 24.12 16.67 3.99
N ARG A 535 24.10 17.64 3.05
CA ARG A 535 24.38 19.06 3.33
C ARG A 535 23.48 19.66 4.41
N ALA A 536 22.18 19.31 4.40
CA ALA A 536 21.23 19.80 5.38
C ALA A 536 21.40 19.12 6.75
N ILE A 537 21.72 17.83 6.75
CA ILE A 537 22.02 17.04 7.95
C ILE A 537 23.28 17.60 8.63
N SER A 538 24.37 17.78 7.89
CA SER A 538 25.62 18.37 8.41
C SER A 538 25.40 19.77 8.98
N LYS A 539 24.59 20.61 8.32
CA LYS A 539 24.29 21.95 8.82
C LYS A 539 23.50 21.96 10.15
N ARG A 540 22.62 20.98 10.39
CA ARG A 540 21.79 20.91 11.61
C ARG A 540 22.46 20.14 12.75
N ALA A 541 23.13 19.04 12.42
CA ALA A 541 23.60 18.06 13.39
C ALA A 541 25.12 17.80 13.34
N GLY A 542 25.87 18.44 12.42
CA GLY A 542 27.30 18.17 12.20
C GLY A 542 28.14 18.30 13.48
N GLY A 543 28.05 19.43 14.18
CA GLY A 543 28.81 19.63 15.43
C GLY A 543 28.43 18.63 16.53
N TYR A 544 27.13 18.31 16.67
CA TYR A 544 26.68 17.32 17.64
C TYR A 544 27.16 15.90 17.30
N LEU A 545 27.26 15.56 16.02
CA LEU A 545 27.77 14.27 15.55
C LEU A 545 29.26 14.11 15.85
N GLU A 546 30.07 15.15 15.62
CA GLU A 546 31.51 15.17 15.95
C GLU A 546 31.73 15.04 17.47
N GLU A 547 30.93 15.75 18.27
CA GLU A 547 30.98 15.65 19.72
C GLU A 547 30.53 14.29 20.27
N TRP A 548 29.64 13.60 19.55
CA TRP A 548 29.19 12.26 19.91
C TRP A 548 30.21 11.20 19.50
N SER A 549 30.79 11.32 18.30
CA SER A 549 31.84 10.39 17.83
C SER A 549 33.09 10.47 18.69
N GLY A 550 33.55 11.67 19.06
CA GLY A 550 34.71 11.82 19.94
C GLY A 550 34.49 11.20 21.32
N LYS A 551 33.28 11.31 21.88
CA LYS A 551 32.94 10.62 23.14
C LYS A 551 32.81 9.11 22.97
N LEU A 552 32.27 8.65 21.84
CA LEU A 552 32.17 7.22 21.56
C LEU A 552 33.56 6.58 21.48
N GLU A 553 34.52 7.26 20.84
CA GLU A 553 35.91 6.79 20.76
C GLU A 553 36.57 6.77 22.13
N GLN A 554 36.33 7.78 22.98
CA GLN A 554 36.82 7.79 24.37
C GLN A 554 36.22 6.65 25.21
N ASP A 555 34.91 6.43 25.13
CA ASP A 555 34.22 5.36 25.85
C ASP A 555 34.62 3.96 25.32
N ALA A 556 34.82 3.83 24.00
CA ALA A 556 35.28 2.59 23.37
C ALA A 556 36.72 2.27 23.76
N GLY A 557 37.62 3.27 23.74
CA GLY A 557 39.00 3.14 24.19
C GLY A 557 39.10 2.79 25.67
N SER A 558 38.26 3.40 26.51
CA SER A 558 38.18 3.08 27.94
C SER A 558 37.63 1.66 28.19
N ALA A 559 36.68 1.20 27.36
CA ALA A 559 36.11 -0.15 27.44
C ALA A 559 37.06 -1.24 26.91
N SER A 560 37.90 -0.94 25.90
CA SER A 560 38.97 -1.84 25.47
C SER A 560 40.07 -1.93 26.52
N SER A 561 40.50 -0.80 27.08
CA SER A 561 41.51 -0.78 28.16
C SER A 561 41.01 -1.44 29.43
N ALA A 562 39.72 -1.36 29.77
CA ALA A 562 39.14 -2.09 30.90
C ALA A 562 39.04 -3.61 30.66
N LYS A 563 38.88 -4.06 29.41
CA LYS A 563 38.95 -5.48 29.03
C LYS A 563 40.39 -5.99 28.98
N GLU A 564 41.34 -5.15 28.56
CA GLU A 564 42.78 -5.44 28.59
C GLU A 564 43.29 -5.50 30.02
N LEU A 565 42.93 -4.56 30.90
CA LEU A 565 43.26 -4.62 32.33
C LEU A 565 42.69 -5.87 33.00
N LYS A 566 41.47 -6.31 32.63
CA LYS A 566 40.92 -7.58 33.16
C LYS A 566 41.68 -8.81 32.67
N ARG A 567 42.23 -8.78 31.44
CA ARG A 567 43.09 -9.85 30.94
C ARG A 567 44.49 -9.79 31.58
N GLU A 568 45.05 -8.60 31.82
CA GLU A 568 46.34 -8.42 32.49
C GLU A 568 46.26 -8.80 33.98
N ILE A 569 45.13 -8.53 34.67
CA ILE A 569 44.90 -8.98 36.05
C ILE A 569 44.73 -10.51 36.13
N GLU A 570 44.27 -11.17 35.07
CA GLU A 570 44.25 -12.63 34.97
C GLU A 570 45.63 -13.23 34.60
N ASP A 571 46.54 -12.45 34.00
CA ASP A 571 47.86 -12.90 33.53
C ASP A 571 49.00 -12.64 34.55
N ASP A 572 48.78 -11.82 35.59
CA ASP A 572 49.77 -11.51 36.65
C ASP A 572 49.90 -12.62 37.73
N GLY A 573 49.52 -13.85 37.37
CA GLY A 573 49.59 -15.06 38.19
C GLY A 573 50.56 -16.10 37.64
N PHE A 574 51.85 -15.92 37.92
CA PHE A 574 52.97 -16.87 37.78
C PHE A 574 53.47 -17.24 36.36
N ASP A 575 54.70 -16.79 36.11
CA ASP A 575 55.56 -17.09 34.97
C ASP A 575 56.46 -18.34 35.24
N GLN A 576 56.40 -19.37 34.39
CA GLN A 576 57.57 -20.02 33.72
C GLN A 576 57.24 -21.35 32.97
N PRO A 577 58.06 -21.74 31.95
CA PRO A 577 57.55 -22.34 30.72
C PRO A 577 58.01 -23.80 30.50
N THR A 578 57.19 -24.66 29.87
CA THR A 578 57.71 -25.80 29.08
C THR A 578 56.79 -26.27 27.94
N LYS A 579 57.36 -26.21 26.73
CA LYS A 579 57.22 -27.05 25.53
C LYS A 579 55.95 -27.90 25.30
N LYS A 580 55.23 -27.50 24.24
CA LYS A 580 54.45 -28.28 23.24
C LYS A 580 54.32 -29.80 23.47
N ARG A 581 53.06 -30.26 23.60
CA ARG A 581 52.59 -31.49 22.94
C ARG A 581 51.07 -31.43 22.70
N ARG A 582 50.67 -31.52 21.41
CA ARG A 582 49.29 -31.78 20.96
C ARG A 582 48.79 -33.10 21.56
N VAL A 583 47.64 -33.12 22.22
CA VAL A 583 46.55 -34.14 22.09
C VAL A 583 45.25 -33.52 22.63
N ALA A 584 44.13 -33.83 21.96
CA ALA A 584 42.74 -33.46 22.24
C ALA A 584 42.31 -33.56 23.73
N ALA A 585 41.48 -32.63 24.18
CA ALA A 585 40.74 -32.76 25.43
C ALA A 585 39.39 -32.01 25.37
N SER A 586 38.34 -32.77 25.67
CA SER A 586 37.04 -32.35 26.18
C SER A 586 37.18 -31.27 27.26
N GLU A 587 36.34 -30.25 27.21
CA GLU A 587 36.19 -29.21 28.24
C GLU A 587 35.92 -29.85 29.62
N GLN A 588 36.96 -29.98 30.43
CA GLN A 588 36.86 -30.25 31.85
C GLN A 588 36.74 -28.90 32.56
N HIS A 589 35.50 -28.54 32.92
CA HIS A 589 35.21 -27.45 33.84
C HIS A 589 35.84 -27.77 35.20
N ASN A 590 36.69 -26.90 35.73
CA ASN A 590 37.20 -27.03 37.11
C ASN A 590 36.01 -26.96 38.10
N PRO A 591 35.74 -28.01 38.91
CA PRO A 591 34.62 -28.03 39.85
C PRO A 591 34.83 -27.11 41.06
N SER A 592 36.05 -26.64 41.28
CA SER A 592 36.47 -25.82 42.41
C SER A 592 35.96 -24.37 42.35
N SER A 593 35.38 -23.93 41.23
CA SER A 593 34.83 -22.58 41.03
C SER A 593 33.30 -22.55 40.86
N MET A 594 32.58 -23.62 41.22
CA MET A 594 31.12 -23.62 41.12
C MET A 594 30.49 -22.60 42.09
N SER A 595 29.73 -21.66 41.52
CA SER A 595 28.91 -20.71 42.28
C SER A 595 27.76 -21.44 42.99
N VAL A 596 27.22 -20.84 44.05
CA VAL A 596 26.10 -21.41 44.82
C VAL A 596 24.88 -21.65 43.92
N ALA A 597 24.66 -20.78 42.92
CA ALA A 597 23.58 -20.93 41.93
C ALA A 597 23.78 -22.15 41.01
N ALA A 598 25.01 -22.39 40.55
CA ALA A 598 25.32 -23.55 39.70
C ALA A 598 25.24 -24.88 40.47
N LEU A 599 25.56 -24.87 41.78
CA LEU A 599 25.38 -26.01 42.67
C LEU A 599 23.90 -26.34 42.88
N ARG A 600 23.05 -25.32 43.05
CA ARG A 600 21.60 -25.50 43.17
C ARG A 600 20.99 -26.12 41.92
N GLU A 601 21.34 -25.60 40.74
CA GLU A 601 20.88 -26.15 39.46
C GLU A 601 21.39 -27.59 39.24
N ALA A 602 22.61 -27.90 39.69
CA ALA A 602 23.16 -29.26 39.62
C ALA A 602 22.44 -30.26 40.55
N ILE A 603 21.90 -29.81 41.69
CA ILE A 603 21.08 -30.61 42.61
C ILE A 603 19.67 -30.79 42.03
N GLU A 604 19.01 -29.71 41.61
CA GLU A 604 17.65 -29.74 41.04
C GLU A 604 17.58 -30.57 39.74
N SER A 605 18.64 -30.56 38.93
CA SER A 605 18.75 -31.38 37.71
C SER A 605 19.25 -32.82 37.95
N GLY A 606 19.59 -33.18 39.19
CA GLY A 606 20.14 -34.50 39.55
C GLY A 606 21.54 -34.78 38.98
N ASN A 607 22.20 -33.78 38.38
CA ASN A 607 23.54 -33.91 37.81
C ASN A 607 24.63 -34.05 38.89
N ILE A 608 24.34 -33.67 40.14
CA ILE A 608 25.28 -33.85 41.26
C ILE A 608 25.62 -35.33 41.51
N MET A 609 24.68 -36.25 41.26
CA MET A 609 24.93 -37.69 41.35
C MET A 609 25.86 -38.22 40.26
N LYS A 610 26.06 -37.49 39.16
CA LYS A 610 26.97 -37.87 38.07
C LYS A 610 28.41 -37.42 38.33
N MET A 611 28.64 -36.49 39.26
CA MET A 611 29.98 -36.00 39.60
C MET A 611 30.83 -37.10 40.24
N THR A 612 32.13 -37.10 39.97
CA THR A 612 33.06 -38.06 40.59
C THR A 612 33.32 -37.70 42.06
N VAL A 613 33.76 -38.69 42.86
CA VAL A 613 34.02 -38.48 44.29
C VAL A 613 35.10 -37.42 44.53
N ALA A 614 36.08 -37.30 43.63
CA ALA A 614 37.10 -36.26 43.68
C ALA A 614 36.49 -34.86 43.53
N GLN A 615 35.61 -34.68 42.54
CA GLN A 615 34.95 -33.39 42.29
C GLN A 615 34.02 -33.00 43.45
N LEU A 616 33.32 -33.96 44.06
CA LEU A 616 32.48 -33.70 45.24
C LEU A 616 33.33 -33.33 46.48
N ARG A 617 34.53 -33.88 46.63
CA ARG A 617 35.47 -33.49 47.69
C ARG A 617 36.04 -32.10 47.47
N ASP A 618 36.33 -31.73 46.23
CA ASP A 618 36.82 -30.38 45.89
C ASP A 618 35.73 -29.32 46.13
N VAL A 619 34.49 -29.61 45.73
CA VAL A 619 33.33 -28.75 46.03
C VAL A 619 33.14 -28.61 47.53
N ALA A 620 33.10 -29.72 48.27
CA ALA A 620 32.98 -29.72 49.74
C ALA A 620 34.13 -28.95 50.41
N GLY A 621 35.38 -29.15 49.95
CA GLY A 621 36.55 -28.46 50.45
C GLY A 621 36.52 -26.94 50.19
N SER A 622 36.05 -26.52 49.01
CA SER A 622 35.91 -25.09 48.67
C SER A 622 34.88 -24.35 49.53
N LYS A 623 33.93 -25.08 50.11
CA LYS A 623 32.86 -24.56 50.99
C LYS A 623 33.09 -24.85 52.47
N GLY A 624 34.25 -25.43 52.83
CA GLY A 624 34.62 -25.74 54.22
C GLY A 624 33.89 -26.95 54.82
N ILE A 625 33.26 -27.80 54.00
CA ILE A 625 32.52 -29.00 54.42
C ILE A 625 33.50 -30.18 54.60
N ASN A 626 33.27 -31.05 55.59
CA ASN A 626 34.09 -32.23 55.85
C ASN A 626 34.05 -33.24 54.68
N THR A 627 35.21 -33.45 54.04
CA THR A 627 35.43 -34.25 52.81
C THR A 627 35.51 -35.77 53.03
N ALA A 628 35.35 -36.25 54.27
CA ALA A 628 35.35 -37.68 54.58
C ALA A 628 33.98 -38.32 54.28
N GLY A 629 33.98 -39.40 53.49
CA GLY A 629 32.77 -40.19 53.19
C GLY A 629 32.80 -40.90 51.84
N LYS A 630 31.82 -41.80 51.65
CA LYS A 630 31.46 -42.36 50.33
C LYS A 630 30.64 -41.34 49.55
N LYS A 631 30.48 -41.54 48.23
CA LYS A 631 29.82 -40.61 47.31
C LYS A 631 28.46 -40.09 47.81
N ALA A 632 27.57 -40.98 48.25
CA ALA A 632 26.24 -40.61 48.75
C ALA A 632 26.32 -39.67 49.97
N VAL A 633 27.21 -39.95 50.92
CA VAL A 633 27.42 -39.13 52.12
C VAL A 633 27.95 -37.73 51.79
N LEU A 634 28.72 -37.58 50.72
CA LEU A 634 29.20 -36.27 50.26
C LEU A 634 28.10 -35.46 49.57
N VAL A 635 27.22 -36.12 48.82
CA VAL A 635 26.06 -35.47 48.19
C VAL A 635 25.10 -34.98 49.28
N ASP A 636 24.73 -35.84 50.23
CA ASP A 636 23.82 -35.48 51.34
C ASP A 636 24.36 -34.29 52.13
N LYS A 637 25.68 -34.25 52.41
CA LYS A 637 26.31 -33.13 53.12
C LYS A 637 26.29 -31.82 52.33
N ILE A 638 26.42 -31.87 51.00
CA ILE A 638 26.36 -30.68 50.14
C ILE A 638 24.92 -30.18 50.03
N GLU A 639 23.94 -31.09 49.99
CA GLU A 639 22.51 -30.76 50.03
C GLU A 639 22.11 -30.11 51.37
N THR A 640 22.48 -30.71 52.51
CA THR A 640 22.21 -30.11 53.84
C THR A 640 22.89 -28.75 54.00
N TRP A 641 24.14 -28.58 53.52
CA TRP A 641 24.80 -27.28 53.57
C TRP A 641 24.11 -26.22 52.70
N LEU A 642 23.54 -26.60 51.56
CA LEU A 642 22.79 -25.68 50.70
C LEU A 642 21.46 -25.25 51.33
N ASP A 643 20.79 -26.19 52.02
CA ASP A 643 19.55 -25.92 52.75
C ASP A 643 19.78 -25.03 53.98
N GLU A 644 20.93 -25.17 54.66
CA GLU A 644 21.31 -24.34 55.81
C GLU A 644 21.76 -22.91 55.43
N ASN A 645 22.21 -22.69 54.18
CA ASN A 645 22.70 -21.39 53.68
C ASN A 645 21.70 -20.69 52.74
N GLN A 646 20.39 -20.91 52.94
CA GLN A 646 19.30 -20.23 52.23
C GLN A 646 19.18 -18.74 52.57
#